data_AF-A0A1U8N3J3-F1
#
_entry.id   AF-A0A1U8N3J3-F1
#
_cell.length_a   1.000
_cell.length_b   1.000
_cell.length_c   1.000
_cell.angle_alpha   90.00
_cell.angle_beta   90.00
_cell.angle_gamma   90.00
#
_symmetry.space_group_name_H-M   'P 1'
#
loop_
_entity.id
_entity.type
_entity.pdbx_description
1 polymer ?
#
loop_
_entity_poly.entity_id
_entity_poly.type
_entity_poly.pdbx_seq_one_letter_code
_entity_poly.pdbx_strand_id
1 'polypeptide(L)'
;MTALAYKYHSQRARKRKKAKLNFKALVSTGTASLNLALASVINRLPNTTSISHPKSPRHPSWFYIQNMDCKSWGSRDIVFLCIIVLSLIHVSLGAKVRHFKWEVEYMYGAPDCQEHVVMGINGQFPGPTIRAKAGDTIVVDLTNKLHTEGVVIHWHGIRQLGTPWADGTASISQCAINPGETFEYRFKVDRPGTYFYHGHYGMQRSAGLYGSLIVDMADGEKEPFHYDAEFNLLLSDWWHKSVHEQEVGLSSNPFRWIGEPQSLLINGRGQYNCSLAAKFSNSSISQCKFKGNEKCAPQVLKVRPNKTYRLRIASTTALASLNLAIKGHKMVVVEADGNHVQPFAVNDLDIYSGESYSVLLKTDQNPYKNYWVSIGVRGRDPKTNQALTLLSYSATPASKLPTTQPPVTPRWDDYNHSKAFTKSIYALMGSPQPPKTYDRRIILLNTQNRLNGFVKWAINNVSLVLPSTPYLGSIKFGLNNAFDQKSPPDNYDSSYDIMKPAPNQNTTQGSGVYSITLNTTVDVILQNANALAKDVSEIHPWHLHGHDFWVLGYGEGKFKDGDEKTFNLKNPPLRNTAVIFPFGWTALRFVADNPGVWAFHCHIEPHLHMGMGVIFAQGVHRVGQIPKEALACGLTGNKQN
;
A
#
# COMPACT_ATOMS: atom_id res chain seq x y z
N MET A 1 -65.78 13.34 7.08
CA MET A 1 -65.17 12.20 6.34
C MET A 1 -63.83 11.77 6.96
N THR A 2 -63.78 11.50 8.28
CA THR A 2 -62.51 11.22 8.99
C THR A 2 -62.62 10.10 10.05
N ALA A 3 -63.72 9.36 10.08
CA ALA A 3 -63.92 8.23 10.99
C ALA A 3 -63.88 6.84 10.31
N LEU A 4 -64.00 6.76 8.98
CA LEU A 4 -63.99 5.50 8.22
C LEU A 4 -62.57 5.03 7.81
N ALA A 5 -61.58 5.93 7.77
CA ALA A 5 -60.19 5.57 7.43
C ALA A 5 -59.43 4.88 8.59
N TYR A 6 -59.83 5.14 9.84
CA TYR A 6 -59.15 4.61 11.03
C TYR A 6 -59.46 3.13 11.29
N LYS A 7 -60.68 2.67 10.94
CA LYS A 7 -61.11 1.28 11.12
C LYS A 7 -60.46 0.32 10.11
N TYR A 8 -60.10 0.81 8.92
CA TYR A 8 -59.48 0.01 7.85
C TYR A 8 -57.98 -0.25 8.08
N HIS A 9 -57.25 0.71 8.67
CA HIS A 9 -55.82 0.55 8.97
C HIS A 9 -55.54 -0.38 10.17
N SER A 10 -56.42 -0.40 11.18
CA SER A 10 -56.30 -1.26 12.37
C SER A 10 -56.39 -2.77 12.06
N GLN A 11 -57.29 -3.17 11.13
CA GLN A 11 -57.44 -4.59 10.77
C GLN A 11 -56.27 -5.13 9.94
N ARG A 12 -55.62 -4.29 9.12
CA ARG A 12 -54.46 -4.68 8.29
C ARG A 12 -53.20 -4.91 9.13
N ALA A 13 -53.04 -4.18 10.24
CA ALA A 13 -51.94 -4.35 11.18
C ALA A 13 -52.06 -5.66 12.00
N ARG A 14 -53.28 -6.06 12.41
CA ARG A 14 -53.53 -7.34 13.10
C ARG A 14 -53.28 -8.57 12.21
N LYS A 15 -53.64 -8.52 10.92
CA LYS A 15 -53.34 -9.61 9.97
C LYS A 15 -51.83 -9.79 9.70
N ARG A 16 -51.05 -8.70 9.65
CA ARG A 16 -49.58 -8.76 9.46
C ARG A 16 -48.83 -9.32 10.68
N LYS A 17 -49.31 -9.08 11.91
CA LYS A 17 -48.70 -9.64 13.14
C LYS A 17 -48.95 -11.15 13.26
N LYS A 18 -50.13 -11.64 12.89
CA LYS A 18 -50.47 -13.09 12.91
C LYS A 18 -49.67 -13.89 11.88
N ALA A 19 -49.40 -13.33 10.70
CA ALA A 19 -48.56 -13.96 9.67
C ALA A 19 -47.08 -14.06 10.10
N LYS A 20 -46.54 -13.06 10.81
CA LYS A 20 -45.14 -13.08 11.31
C LYS A 20 -44.92 -14.07 12.46
N LEU A 21 -45.92 -14.35 13.29
CA LEU A 21 -45.81 -15.38 14.35
C LEU A 21 -45.88 -16.79 13.78
N ASN A 22 -46.76 -17.06 12.81
CA ASN A 22 -46.85 -18.38 12.18
C ASN A 22 -45.58 -18.76 11.40
N PHE A 23 -44.88 -17.78 10.82
CA PHE A 23 -43.61 -18.01 10.12
C PHE A 23 -42.46 -18.37 11.05
N LYS A 24 -42.42 -17.81 12.28
CA LYS A 24 -41.40 -18.18 13.29
C LYS A 24 -41.63 -19.57 13.89
N ALA A 25 -42.89 -20.00 14.02
CA ALA A 25 -43.22 -21.34 14.51
C ALA A 25 -42.87 -22.44 13.50
N LEU A 26 -43.07 -22.20 12.19
CA LEU A 26 -42.74 -23.17 11.14
C LEU A 26 -41.22 -23.43 11.00
N VAL A 27 -40.40 -22.41 11.28
CA VAL A 27 -38.93 -22.50 11.15
C VAL A 27 -38.29 -23.26 12.32
N SER A 28 -38.88 -23.25 13.53
CA SER A 28 -38.29 -23.95 14.67
C SER A 28 -38.65 -25.45 14.73
N THR A 29 -39.73 -25.89 14.09
CA THR A 29 -40.12 -27.31 14.03
C THR A 29 -39.43 -28.07 12.91
N GLY A 30 -38.98 -27.38 11.85
CA GLY A 30 -38.27 -27.99 10.71
C GLY A 30 -36.82 -28.39 11.01
N THR A 31 -36.15 -27.68 11.93
CA THR A 31 -34.73 -27.93 12.28
C THR A 31 -34.52 -29.14 13.19
N ALA A 32 -35.51 -29.49 14.02
CA ALA A 32 -35.44 -30.67 14.89
C ALA A 32 -35.64 -31.99 14.13
N SER A 33 -36.40 -31.98 13.02
CA SER A 33 -36.72 -33.18 12.25
C SER A 33 -35.62 -33.57 11.24
N LEU A 34 -34.78 -32.61 10.82
CA LEU A 34 -33.68 -32.86 9.89
C LEU A 34 -32.48 -33.57 10.55
N ASN A 35 -32.24 -33.32 11.84
CA ASN A 35 -31.11 -33.89 12.58
C ASN A 35 -31.30 -35.39 12.94
N LEU A 36 -32.54 -35.89 12.94
CA LEU A 36 -32.84 -37.32 13.15
C LEU A 36 -32.78 -38.16 11.87
N ALA A 37 -32.93 -37.55 10.69
CA ALA A 37 -32.89 -38.27 9.42
C ALA A 37 -31.46 -38.56 8.91
N LEU A 38 -30.48 -37.70 9.23
CA LEU A 38 -29.08 -37.86 8.80
C LEU A 38 -28.32 -38.98 9.54
N ALA A 39 -28.79 -39.45 10.69
CA ALA A 39 -28.10 -40.48 11.48
C ALA A 39 -28.36 -41.93 11.03
N SER A 40 -29.29 -42.17 10.09
CA SER A 40 -29.71 -43.54 9.70
C SER A 40 -29.16 -44.03 8.34
N VAL A 41 -28.45 -43.20 7.59
CA VAL A 41 -28.02 -43.51 6.20
C VAL A 41 -26.52 -43.89 6.09
N ILE A 42 -25.75 -43.84 7.18
CA ILE A 42 -24.30 -44.10 7.16
C ILE A 42 -23.92 -45.59 7.19
N ASN A 43 -24.86 -46.52 7.40
CA ASN A 43 -24.56 -47.96 7.39
C ASN A 43 -25.30 -48.67 6.25
N ARG A 44 -24.68 -48.78 5.07
CA ARG A 44 -24.83 -49.89 4.08
C ARG A 44 -24.13 -49.55 2.76
N LEU A 45 -22.90 -50.04 2.56
CA LEU A 45 -22.34 -50.34 1.24
C LEU A 45 -21.42 -51.58 1.35
N PRO A 46 -21.59 -52.62 0.51
CA PRO A 46 -20.61 -53.69 0.37
C PRO A 46 -19.64 -53.46 -0.82
N ASN A 47 -18.46 -54.06 -0.67
CA ASN A 47 -17.33 -54.18 -1.61
C ASN A 47 -17.69 -54.90 -2.92
N THR A 48 -16.97 -54.59 -4.03
CA THR A 48 -15.97 -55.45 -4.72
C THR A 48 -15.67 -54.99 -6.18
N THR A 49 -14.37 -54.87 -6.53
CA THR A 49 -13.60 -55.25 -7.78
C THR A 49 -14.17 -54.99 -9.20
N SER A 50 -13.45 -54.77 -10.31
CA SER A 50 -12.05 -54.51 -10.73
C SER A 50 -12.03 -54.33 -12.29
N ILE A 51 -10.90 -53.83 -12.86
CA ILE A 51 -10.34 -54.09 -14.23
C ILE A 51 -10.60 -53.14 -15.45
N SER A 52 -9.46 -52.59 -15.93
CA SER A 52 -8.94 -52.26 -17.29
C SER A 52 -9.47 -51.12 -18.23
N HIS A 53 -8.52 -50.26 -18.60
CA HIS A 53 -8.36 -49.43 -19.83
C HIS A 53 -8.29 -50.28 -21.14
N PRO A 54 -8.33 -49.75 -22.40
CA PRO A 54 -7.76 -48.46 -22.86
C PRO A 54 -8.37 -47.74 -24.12
N LYS A 55 -7.73 -46.60 -24.49
CA LYS A 55 -7.59 -45.92 -25.81
C LYS A 55 -8.56 -44.79 -26.23
N SER A 56 -7.95 -43.63 -26.53
CA SER A 56 -8.46 -42.51 -27.35
C SER A 56 -8.07 -42.72 -28.83
N PRO A 57 -8.22 -41.77 -29.80
CA PRO A 57 -8.98 -40.50 -29.83
C PRO A 57 -9.76 -40.29 -31.17
N ARG A 58 -10.72 -39.33 -31.23
CA ARG A 58 -10.96 -38.42 -32.39
C ARG A 58 -12.06 -37.36 -32.12
N HIS A 59 -11.76 -36.16 -32.61
CA HIS A 59 -12.43 -34.83 -32.69
C HIS A 59 -13.98 -34.72 -32.89
N PRO A 60 -14.57 -33.50 -32.77
CA PRO A 60 -15.75 -33.22 -31.95
C PRO A 60 -17.07 -33.26 -32.74
N SER A 61 -18.09 -33.87 -32.13
CA SER A 61 -19.48 -33.73 -32.54
C SER A 61 -20.13 -32.57 -31.78
N TRP A 62 -20.70 -31.65 -32.55
CA TRP A 62 -21.59 -30.58 -32.11
C TRP A 62 -22.72 -31.14 -31.24
N PHE A 63 -22.78 -30.77 -29.97
CA PHE A 63 -23.96 -31.04 -29.13
C PHE A 63 -25.01 -29.94 -29.34
N TYR A 64 -26.05 -30.31 -30.06
CA TYR A 64 -27.35 -29.66 -30.01
C TYR A 64 -27.84 -29.61 -28.56
N ILE A 65 -28.24 -28.43 -28.08
CA ILE A 65 -29.10 -28.31 -26.90
C ILE A 65 -30.47 -28.85 -27.31
N GLN A 66 -30.76 -30.11 -26.97
CA GLN A 66 -32.12 -30.61 -27.01
C GLN A 66 -32.92 -29.97 -25.87
N ASN A 67 -34.08 -29.44 -26.23
CA ASN A 67 -35.09 -28.93 -25.31
C ASN A 67 -35.32 -29.91 -24.15
N MET A 68 -35.05 -29.47 -22.93
CA MET A 68 -35.47 -30.21 -21.74
C MET A 68 -36.99 -30.08 -21.59
N ASP A 69 -37.68 -31.19 -21.77
CA ASP A 69 -39.12 -31.31 -21.63
C ASP A 69 -39.49 -31.26 -20.13
N CYS A 70 -40.20 -30.21 -19.72
CA CYS A 70 -40.49 -29.89 -18.32
C CYS A 70 -41.75 -30.62 -17.81
N LYS A 71 -41.83 -31.94 -18.02
CA LYS A 71 -42.99 -32.77 -17.65
C LYS A 71 -42.58 -34.12 -17.04
N SER A 72 -41.83 -34.12 -15.94
CA SER A 72 -41.82 -35.26 -14.98
C SER A 72 -41.04 -35.00 -13.69
N TRP A 73 -40.85 -33.75 -13.27
CA TRP A 73 -40.09 -33.49 -12.04
C TRP A 73 -40.96 -33.77 -10.82
N GLY A 74 -40.58 -34.78 -10.04
CA GLY A 74 -41.22 -35.07 -8.77
C GLY A 74 -40.92 -33.94 -7.76
N SER A 75 -41.76 -33.80 -6.73
CA SER A 75 -41.60 -32.74 -5.71
C SER A 75 -40.23 -32.76 -5.02
N ARG A 76 -39.51 -33.90 -5.05
CA ARG A 76 -38.14 -34.04 -4.52
C ARG A 76 -37.09 -33.38 -5.43
N ASP A 77 -37.25 -33.44 -6.75
CA ASP A 77 -36.30 -32.88 -7.73
C ASP A 77 -36.36 -31.35 -7.74
N ILE A 78 -37.56 -30.79 -7.57
CA ILE A 78 -37.77 -29.34 -7.44
C ILE A 78 -37.14 -28.82 -6.14
N VAL A 79 -37.26 -29.56 -5.03
CA VAL A 79 -36.63 -29.17 -3.75
C VAL A 79 -35.10 -29.25 -3.85
N PHE A 80 -34.56 -30.29 -4.51
CA PHE A 80 -33.12 -30.43 -4.71
C PHE A 80 -32.56 -29.30 -5.60
N LEU A 81 -33.26 -28.93 -6.67
CA LEU A 81 -32.90 -27.79 -7.52
C LEU A 81 -33.01 -26.47 -6.76
N CYS A 82 -34.04 -26.27 -5.93
CA CYS A 82 -34.16 -25.08 -5.09
C CYS A 82 -33.04 -24.99 -4.05
N ILE A 83 -32.59 -26.11 -3.47
CA ILE A 83 -31.45 -26.13 -2.55
C ILE A 83 -30.15 -25.81 -3.27
N ILE A 84 -29.95 -26.34 -4.50
CA ILE A 84 -28.78 -26.02 -5.33
C ILE A 84 -28.79 -24.55 -5.77
N VAL A 85 -29.95 -24.01 -6.14
CA VAL A 85 -30.10 -22.59 -6.51
C VAL A 85 -29.94 -21.69 -5.28
N LEU A 86 -30.48 -22.06 -4.12
CA LEU A 86 -30.28 -21.33 -2.87
C LEU A 86 -28.85 -21.41 -2.35
N SER A 87 -28.14 -22.53 -2.56
CA SER A 87 -26.72 -22.67 -2.23
C SER A 87 -25.84 -21.89 -3.22
N LEU A 88 -26.17 -21.88 -4.51
CA LEU A 88 -25.51 -21.03 -5.51
C LEU A 88 -25.75 -19.53 -5.24
N ILE A 89 -26.94 -19.15 -4.76
CA ILE A 89 -27.26 -17.77 -4.33
C ILE A 89 -26.56 -17.42 -3.00
N HIS A 90 -26.37 -18.37 -2.09
CA HIS A 90 -25.54 -18.17 -0.89
C HIS A 90 -24.05 -18.06 -1.22
N VAL A 91 -23.58 -18.72 -2.29
CA VAL A 91 -22.20 -18.62 -2.78
C VAL A 91 -21.96 -17.30 -3.53
N SER A 92 -22.99 -16.63 -4.07
CA SER A 92 -22.85 -15.32 -4.73
C SER A 92 -22.80 -14.10 -3.80
N LEU A 93 -22.70 -14.29 -2.48
CA LEU A 93 -22.75 -13.20 -1.48
C LEU A 93 -21.38 -12.70 -0.98
N GLY A 94 -20.26 -13.03 -1.65
CA GLY A 94 -18.91 -12.86 -1.07
C GLY A 94 -17.95 -11.78 -1.63
N ALA A 95 -18.26 -11.11 -2.75
CA ALA A 95 -17.36 -10.09 -3.32
C ALA A 95 -18.12 -9.09 -4.18
N LYS A 96 -17.92 -7.78 -3.96
CA LYS A 96 -18.57 -6.71 -4.75
C LYS A 96 -17.58 -6.08 -5.72
N VAL A 97 -18.10 -5.62 -6.86
CA VAL A 97 -17.36 -4.73 -7.76
C VAL A 97 -17.57 -3.28 -7.30
N ARG A 98 -16.48 -2.56 -7.06
CA ARG A 98 -16.47 -1.14 -6.67
C ARG A 98 -15.95 -0.35 -7.87
N HIS A 99 -16.84 0.42 -8.51
CA HIS A 99 -16.48 1.18 -9.70
C HIS A 99 -16.27 2.66 -9.36
N PHE A 100 -15.18 3.22 -9.86
CA PHE A 100 -14.80 4.62 -9.69
C PHE A 100 -14.49 5.24 -11.05
N LYS A 101 -14.91 6.48 -11.25
CA LYS A 101 -14.55 7.30 -12.42
C LYS A 101 -13.69 8.45 -11.96
N TRP A 102 -12.45 8.48 -12.41
CA TRP A 102 -11.45 9.45 -11.98
C TRP A 102 -10.88 10.22 -13.16
N GLU A 103 -10.69 11.51 -12.97
CA GLU A 103 -10.00 12.40 -13.88
C GLU A 103 -8.80 12.99 -13.14
N VAL A 104 -7.61 12.89 -13.73
CA VAL A 104 -6.39 13.53 -13.20
C VAL A 104 -6.13 14.82 -13.95
N GLU A 105 -6.04 15.93 -13.23
CA GLU A 105 -5.77 17.25 -13.79
C GLU A 105 -4.91 18.07 -12.83
N TYR A 106 -4.18 19.04 -13.37
CA TYR A 106 -3.60 20.10 -12.55
C TYR A 106 -4.67 21.10 -12.12
N MET A 107 -4.58 21.55 -10.88
CA MET A 107 -5.46 22.56 -10.31
C MET A 107 -4.68 23.48 -9.37
N TYR A 108 -5.16 24.69 -9.15
CA TYR A 108 -4.64 25.54 -8.08
C TYR A 108 -5.06 24.99 -6.70
N GLY A 109 -4.08 24.83 -5.82
CA GLY A 109 -4.23 24.37 -4.46
C GLY A 109 -3.34 25.18 -3.51
N ALA A 110 -3.71 25.21 -2.23
CA ALA A 110 -2.89 25.88 -1.21
C ALA A 110 -2.71 24.97 0.02
N PRO A 111 -1.91 23.88 -0.09
CA PRO A 111 -1.74 22.88 0.97
C PRO A 111 -1.29 23.47 2.31
N ASP A 112 -0.46 24.51 2.28
CA ASP A 112 0.08 25.22 3.44
C ASP A 112 -0.26 26.73 3.42
N CYS A 113 -1.33 27.09 2.71
CA CYS A 113 -1.83 28.45 2.49
C CYS A 113 -0.95 29.34 1.60
N GLN A 114 0.03 28.77 0.90
CA GLN A 114 0.62 29.37 -0.30
C GLN A 114 0.02 28.71 -1.53
N GLU A 115 -0.45 29.51 -2.49
CA GLU A 115 -1.06 28.98 -3.71
C GLU A 115 -0.01 28.44 -4.67
N HIS A 116 -0.21 27.21 -5.12
CA HIS A 116 0.64 26.50 -6.07
C HIS A 116 -0.22 25.61 -6.97
N VAL A 117 0.40 25.05 -8.00
CA VAL A 117 -0.23 24.01 -8.83
C VAL A 117 -0.08 22.65 -8.12
N VAL A 118 -1.19 21.94 -7.97
CA VAL A 118 -1.24 20.57 -7.42
C VAL A 118 -1.88 19.65 -8.45
N MET A 119 -1.43 18.40 -8.50
CA MET A 119 -2.08 17.36 -9.30
C MET A 119 -3.22 16.74 -8.48
N GLY A 120 -4.45 16.96 -8.91
CA GLY A 120 -5.67 16.51 -8.22
C GLY A 120 -6.38 15.37 -8.96
N ILE A 121 -7.25 14.67 -8.24
CA ILE A 121 -8.16 13.67 -8.83
C ILE A 121 -9.59 14.15 -8.61
N ASN A 122 -10.38 14.35 -9.66
CA ASN A 122 -11.75 14.88 -9.57
C ASN A 122 -11.82 16.23 -8.81
N GLY A 123 -10.86 17.14 -9.06
CA GLY A 123 -10.85 18.49 -8.47
C GLY A 123 -10.57 18.55 -6.96
N GLN A 124 -10.02 17.49 -6.37
CA GLN A 124 -9.65 17.43 -4.95
C GLN A 124 -8.20 17.01 -4.75
N PHE A 125 -7.63 17.53 -3.66
CA PHE A 125 -6.30 17.20 -3.15
C PHE A 125 -6.37 17.08 -1.61
N PRO A 126 -5.84 15.99 -1.01
CA PRO A 126 -5.42 14.75 -1.68
C PRO A 126 -6.56 14.08 -2.45
N GLY A 127 -6.26 13.04 -3.22
CA GLY A 127 -7.26 12.31 -3.98
C GLY A 127 -8.31 11.58 -3.11
N PRO A 128 -9.41 11.12 -3.72
CA PRO A 128 -10.51 10.45 -3.01
C PRO A 128 -10.08 9.14 -2.34
N THR A 129 -10.54 8.91 -1.11
CA THR A 129 -10.33 7.61 -0.47
C THR A 129 -11.12 6.50 -1.18
N ILE A 130 -10.44 5.44 -1.59
CA ILE A 130 -11.09 4.16 -1.93
C ILE A 130 -11.36 3.42 -0.63
N ARG A 131 -12.59 2.93 -0.45
CA ARG A 131 -12.93 2.04 0.65
C ARG A 131 -13.68 0.80 0.15
N ALA A 132 -13.11 -0.37 0.41
CA ALA A 132 -13.63 -1.66 -0.03
C ALA A 132 -13.49 -2.70 1.08
N LYS A 133 -13.95 -3.93 0.84
CA LYS A 133 -13.74 -5.07 1.73
C LYS A 133 -12.79 -6.08 1.09
N ALA A 134 -12.05 -6.83 1.90
CA ALA A 134 -11.24 -7.93 1.40
C ALA A 134 -12.13 -8.90 0.60
N GLY A 135 -11.71 -9.23 -0.61
CA GLY A 135 -12.49 -9.98 -1.58
C GLY A 135 -13.11 -9.13 -2.70
N ASP A 136 -13.36 -7.83 -2.48
CA ASP A 136 -13.94 -6.93 -3.48
C ASP A 136 -13.01 -6.77 -4.70
N THR A 137 -13.60 -6.48 -5.86
CA THR A 137 -12.87 -6.06 -7.07
C THR A 137 -13.00 -4.55 -7.22
N ILE A 138 -11.87 -3.86 -7.27
CA ILE A 138 -11.79 -2.43 -7.60
C ILE A 138 -11.73 -2.30 -9.11
N VAL A 139 -12.52 -1.36 -9.65
CA VAL A 139 -12.45 -0.93 -11.04
C VAL A 139 -12.35 0.60 -11.05
N VAL A 140 -11.29 1.14 -11.63
CA VAL A 140 -11.09 2.59 -11.77
C VAL A 140 -10.91 2.93 -13.24
N ASP A 141 -11.87 3.65 -13.80
CA ASP A 141 -11.73 4.27 -15.12
C ASP A 141 -11.00 5.60 -14.92
N LEU A 142 -9.72 5.62 -15.26
CA LEU A 142 -8.87 6.80 -15.10
C LEU A 142 -8.74 7.54 -16.44
N THR A 143 -9.30 8.75 -16.52
CA THR A 143 -9.11 9.66 -17.65
C THR A 143 -7.95 10.61 -17.37
N ASN A 144 -6.98 10.67 -18.26
CA ASN A 144 -5.89 11.65 -18.17
C ASN A 144 -6.35 12.99 -18.75
N LYS A 145 -6.49 14.03 -17.92
CA LYS A 145 -6.81 15.41 -18.35
C LYS A 145 -5.59 16.33 -18.36
N LEU A 146 -4.38 15.81 -18.09
CA LEU A 146 -3.15 16.57 -18.26
C LEU A 146 -2.95 16.91 -19.74
N HIS A 147 -2.34 18.06 -20.02
CA HIS A 147 -2.25 18.56 -21.40
C HIS A 147 -1.16 17.86 -22.22
N THR A 148 0.01 17.65 -21.63
CA THR A 148 1.22 17.17 -22.33
C THR A 148 1.93 16.02 -21.62
N GLU A 149 1.38 15.54 -20.50
CA GLU A 149 2.02 14.54 -19.65
C GLU A 149 1.23 13.24 -19.65
N GLY A 150 1.94 12.11 -19.73
CA GLY A 150 1.36 10.82 -19.39
C GLY A 150 1.11 10.70 -17.88
N VAL A 151 0.23 9.78 -17.48
CA VAL A 151 -0.03 9.50 -16.06
C VAL A 151 -0.23 8.00 -15.83
N VAL A 152 0.14 7.53 -14.64
CA VAL A 152 -0.19 6.20 -14.11
C VAL A 152 -0.48 6.31 -12.61
N ILE A 153 -1.29 5.38 -12.08
CA ILE A 153 -1.56 5.28 -10.65
C ILE A 153 -1.11 3.91 -10.15
N HIS A 154 -0.16 3.90 -9.22
CA HIS A 154 0.24 2.70 -8.49
C HIS A 154 -0.62 2.51 -7.23
N TRP A 155 -0.99 1.27 -6.96
CA TRP A 155 -1.83 0.85 -5.84
C TRP A 155 -0.97 0.25 -4.73
N HIS A 156 -0.27 1.12 -3.99
CA HIS A 156 0.77 0.74 -3.03
C HIS A 156 0.31 -0.31 -2.01
N GLY A 157 1.02 -1.44 -1.98
CA GLY A 157 0.76 -2.57 -1.08
C GLY A 157 -0.34 -3.54 -1.55
N ILE A 158 -1.01 -3.26 -2.68
CA ILE A 158 -1.90 -4.22 -3.36
C ILE A 158 -1.07 -5.15 -4.22
N ARG A 159 -1.24 -6.46 -4.03
CA ARG A 159 -0.37 -7.49 -4.65
C ARG A 159 -0.62 -7.72 -6.14
N GLN A 160 -1.70 -7.18 -6.71
CA GLN A 160 -2.01 -7.35 -8.14
C GLN A 160 -2.04 -8.83 -8.60
N LEU A 161 -2.55 -9.71 -7.73
CA LEU A 161 -2.61 -11.15 -8.02
C LEU A 161 -3.44 -11.41 -9.27
N GLY A 162 -2.77 -11.88 -10.33
CA GLY A 162 -3.39 -12.15 -11.63
C GLY A 162 -3.65 -10.93 -12.50
N THR A 163 -3.29 -9.73 -12.05
CA THR A 163 -3.50 -8.45 -12.76
C THR A 163 -2.22 -7.58 -12.80
N PRO A 164 -1.03 -8.13 -13.14
CA PRO A 164 0.22 -7.37 -13.09
C PRO A 164 0.23 -6.14 -14.01
N TRP A 165 -0.56 -6.11 -15.08
CA TRP A 165 -0.71 -4.94 -15.95
C TRP A 165 -1.41 -3.76 -15.28
N ALA A 166 -2.13 -3.98 -14.18
CA ALA A 166 -2.80 -2.95 -13.41
C ALA A 166 -1.96 -2.45 -12.21
N ASP A 167 -0.68 -2.82 -12.12
CA ASP A 167 0.24 -2.32 -11.10
C ASP A 167 0.48 -0.82 -11.20
N GLY A 168 0.39 -0.25 -12.40
CA GLY A 168 0.47 1.20 -12.57
C GLY A 168 1.89 1.76 -12.52
N THR A 169 2.87 1.01 -13.00
CA THR A 169 4.28 1.42 -13.07
C THR A 169 4.69 1.68 -14.52
N ALA A 170 4.89 2.94 -14.88
CA ALA A 170 5.24 3.33 -16.24
C ALA A 170 6.57 2.70 -16.66
N SER A 171 6.65 2.25 -17.91
CA SER A 171 7.80 1.50 -18.47
C SER A 171 8.06 0.13 -17.81
N ILE A 172 7.27 -0.29 -16.84
CA ILE A 172 7.40 -1.60 -16.18
C ILE A 172 6.17 -2.44 -16.48
N SER A 173 5.04 -2.15 -15.84
CA SER A 173 3.79 -2.89 -16.06
C SER A 173 3.05 -2.41 -17.30
N GLN A 174 3.16 -1.12 -17.64
CA GLN A 174 2.39 -0.49 -18.71
C GLN A 174 3.11 0.73 -19.32
N CYS A 175 2.65 1.11 -20.52
CA CYS A 175 2.81 2.47 -21.03
C CYS A 175 2.03 3.47 -20.16
N ALA A 176 2.52 4.71 -20.07
CA ALA A 176 1.76 5.79 -19.43
C ALA A 176 0.49 6.10 -20.24
N ILE A 177 -0.58 6.50 -19.55
CA ILE A 177 -1.86 6.85 -20.18
C ILE A 177 -1.70 8.22 -20.82
N ASN A 178 -1.90 8.37 -22.12
CA ASN A 178 -1.67 9.66 -22.80
C ASN A 178 -2.78 10.69 -22.48
N PRO A 179 -2.52 11.99 -22.67
CA PRO A 179 -3.53 13.04 -22.61
C PRO A 179 -4.81 12.71 -23.37
N GLY A 180 -5.96 12.82 -22.69
CA GLY A 180 -7.30 12.55 -23.24
C GLY A 180 -7.73 11.09 -23.26
N GLU A 181 -6.82 10.12 -23.03
CA GLU A 181 -7.15 8.71 -22.99
C GLU A 181 -7.78 8.29 -21.65
N THR A 182 -8.48 7.15 -21.66
CA THR A 182 -9.01 6.49 -20.46
C THR A 182 -8.48 5.08 -20.35
N PHE A 183 -8.02 4.69 -19.17
CA PHE A 183 -7.54 3.34 -18.86
C PHE A 183 -8.32 2.73 -17.70
N GLU A 184 -8.72 1.46 -17.81
CA GLU A 184 -9.39 0.73 -16.73
C GLU A 184 -8.35 -0.02 -15.88
N TYR A 185 -8.16 0.41 -14.62
CA TYR A 185 -7.50 -0.42 -13.61
C TYR A 185 -8.53 -1.36 -12.98
N ARG A 186 -8.35 -2.66 -13.14
CA ARG A 186 -9.21 -3.70 -12.54
C ARG A 186 -8.38 -4.69 -11.76
N PHE A 187 -8.62 -4.80 -10.46
CA PHE A 187 -7.89 -5.71 -9.57
C PHE A 187 -8.71 -6.09 -8.33
N LYS A 188 -8.36 -7.22 -7.72
CA LYS A 188 -8.97 -7.68 -6.47
C LYS A 188 -8.16 -7.16 -5.28
N VAL A 189 -8.85 -6.66 -4.25
CA VAL A 189 -8.23 -6.39 -2.96
C VAL A 189 -8.36 -7.63 -2.10
N ASP A 190 -7.25 -8.31 -1.83
CA ASP A 190 -7.23 -9.66 -1.28
C ASP A 190 -7.24 -9.70 0.26
N ARG A 191 -6.83 -8.61 0.91
CA ARG A 191 -6.66 -8.57 2.37
C ARG A 191 -7.03 -7.21 2.97
N PRO A 192 -7.52 -7.19 4.23
CA PRO A 192 -7.84 -5.96 4.94
C PRO A 192 -6.56 -5.23 5.35
N GLY A 193 -6.63 -3.90 5.44
CA GLY A 193 -5.47 -3.10 5.80
C GLY A 193 -5.62 -1.62 5.49
N THR A 194 -4.57 -0.89 5.82
CA THR A 194 -4.37 0.51 5.45
C THR A 194 -3.39 0.58 4.30
N TYR A 195 -3.88 0.99 3.14
CA TYR A 195 -3.09 1.18 1.93
C TYR A 195 -3.28 2.59 1.40
N PHE A 196 -2.61 2.89 0.30
CA PHE A 196 -2.75 4.14 -0.42
C PHE A 196 -2.45 3.90 -1.90
N TYR A 197 -2.66 4.93 -2.71
CA TYR A 197 -2.27 4.95 -4.10
C TYR A 197 -1.51 6.25 -4.38
N HIS A 198 -0.65 6.25 -5.38
CA HIS A 198 0.11 7.42 -5.78
C HIS A 198 0.53 7.39 -7.25
N GLY A 199 0.91 8.56 -7.79
CA GLY A 199 1.54 8.65 -9.11
C GLY A 199 2.86 7.90 -9.15
N HIS A 200 3.11 7.18 -10.25
CA HIS A 200 4.32 6.36 -10.43
C HIS A 200 4.91 6.56 -11.85
N TYR A 201 4.96 7.83 -12.25
CA TYR A 201 5.61 8.30 -13.47
C TYR A 201 6.29 9.64 -13.18
N GLY A 202 7.57 9.78 -13.55
CA GLY A 202 8.40 10.91 -13.13
C GLY A 202 8.39 11.07 -11.60
N MET A 203 8.28 12.31 -11.13
CA MET A 203 8.08 12.64 -9.71
C MET A 203 6.63 13.08 -9.40
N GLN A 204 5.64 12.64 -10.19
CA GLN A 204 4.26 13.15 -10.15
C GLN A 204 3.56 13.01 -8.80
N ARG A 205 3.89 12.00 -7.98
CA ARG A 205 3.31 11.92 -6.63
C ARG A 205 3.70 13.12 -5.76
N SER A 206 4.90 13.66 -5.93
CA SER A 206 5.37 14.86 -5.21
C SER A 206 4.59 16.11 -5.62
N ALA A 207 3.93 16.09 -6.79
CA ALA A 207 3.03 17.14 -7.25
C ALA A 207 1.63 17.06 -6.61
N GLY A 208 1.35 16.00 -5.85
CA GLY A 208 0.09 15.83 -5.11
C GLY A 208 -0.77 14.64 -5.51
N LEU A 209 -0.33 13.85 -6.50
CA LEU A 209 -1.10 12.70 -6.99
C LEU A 209 -1.01 11.51 -6.02
N TYR A 210 -1.82 11.51 -4.97
CA TYR A 210 -1.94 10.42 -3.99
C TYR A 210 -3.26 10.46 -3.22
N GLY A 211 -3.64 9.34 -2.62
CA GLY A 211 -4.79 9.24 -1.73
C GLY A 211 -4.88 7.88 -1.03
N SER A 212 -5.81 7.74 -0.09
CA SER A 212 -5.91 6.53 0.73
C SER A 212 -6.69 5.41 0.05
N LEU A 213 -6.31 4.17 0.34
CA LEU A 213 -7.04 2.96 -0.04
C LEU A 213 -7.23 2.11 1.23
N ILE A 214 -8.45 2.06 1.74
CA ILE A 214 -8.78 1.31 2.96
C ILE A 214 -9.51 0.03 2.57
N VAL A 215 -8.98 -1.11 2.99
CA VAL A 215 -9.65 -2.41 2.84
C VAL A 215 -10.12 -2.85 4.22
N ASP A 216 -11.43 -2.92 4.41
CA ASP A 216 -12.04 -3.49 5.61
C ASP A 216 -12.02 -5.02 5.56
N MET A 217 -12.24 -5.65 6.71
CA MET A 217 -12.43 -7.12 6.82
C MET A 217 -13.48 -7.63 5.83
N ALA A 218 -13.32 -8.89 5.41
CA ALA A 218 -14.30 -9.57 4.57
C ALA A 218 -15.67 -9.67 5.25
N ASP A 219 -16.73 -9.89 4.47
CA ASP A 219 -18.09 -10.05 5.01
C ASP A 219 -18.16 -11.23 5.99
N GLY A 220 -18.58 -10.96 7.24
CA GLY A 220 -18.66 -11.95 8.31
C GLY A 220 -17.44 -12.00 9.22
N GLU A 221 -16.32 -11.37 8.84
CA GLU A 221 -15.10 -11.28 9.64
C GLU A 221 -15.06 -10.02 10.50
N LYS A 222 -14.22 -10.04 11.53
CA LYS A 222 -14.01 -8.91 12.45
C LYS A 222 -12.52 -8.73 12.69
N GLU A 223 -12.14 -7.47 12.90
CA GLU A 223 -10.80 -7.11 13.32
C GLU A 223 -10.44 -7.84 14.63
N PRO A 224 -9.17 -8.28 14.82
CA PRO A 224 -8.74 -9.00 16.01
C PRO A 224 -8.64 -8.11 17.27
N PHE A 225 -9.06 -6.85 17.15
CA PHE A 225 -9.08 -5.86 18.22
C PHE A 225 -10.34 -4.99 18.13
N HIS A 226 -10.70 -4.35 19.24
CA HIS A 226 -11.89 -3.51 19.33
C HIS A 226 -11.55 -2.01 19.31
N TYR A 227 -12.38 -1.23 18.62
CA TYR A 227 -12.37 0.23 18.62
C TYR A 227 -13.79 0.77 18.40
N ASP A 228 -14.05 1.98 18.87
CA ASP A 228 -15.34 2.66 18.76
C ASP A 228 -15.50 3.44 17.44
N ALA A 229 -14.39 3.96 16.92
CA ALA A 229 -14.32 4.72 15.67
C ALA A 229 -12.87 4.75 15.15
N GLU A 230 -12.67 5.30 13.96
CA GLU A 230 -11.35 5.41 13.35
C GLU A 230 -11.08 6.79 12.72
N PHE A 231 -9.81 7.11 12.57
CA PHE A 231 -9.32 8.24 11.78
C PHE A 231 -8.32 7.73 10.75
N ASN A 232 -8.23 8.47 9.64
CA ASN A 232 -7.25 8.25 8.59
C ASN A 232 -6.32 9.47 8.51
N LEU A 233 -5.01 9.22 8.56
CA LEU A 233 -3.94 10.20 8.46
C LEU A 233 -2.99 9.78 7.33
N LEU A 234 -3.06 10.49 6.21
CA LEU A 234 -2.10 10.38 5.12
C LEU A 234 -1.06 11.49 5.27
N LEU A 235 0.19 11.09 5.46
CA LEU A 235 1.32 11.98 5.70
C LEU A 235 2.09 12.19 4.39
N SER A 236 2.41 13.45 4.11
CA SER A 236 3.24 13.82 2.97
C SER A 236 4.06 15.07 3.31
N ASP A 237 4.94 15.44 2.40
CA ASP A 237 5.80 16.63 2.46
C ASP A 237 5.60 17.47 1.19
N TRP A 238 5.90 18.76 1.29
CA TRP A 238 5.55 19.74 0.27
C TRP A 238 6.68 20.73 0.02
N TRP A 239 6.94 20.97 -1.27
CA TRP A 239 7.86 21.98 -1.75
C TRP A 239 7.13 23.06 -2.54
N HIS A 240 7.62 24.29 -2.45
CA HIS A 240 7.11 25.42 -3.23
C HIS A 240 7.69 25.48 -4.64
N LYS A 241 8.82 24.81 -4.85
CA LYS A 241 9.45 24.62 -6.14
C LYS A 241 8.68 23.55 -6.95
N SER A 242 8.40 23.81 -8.22
CA SER A 242 7.67 22.85 -9.06
C SER A 242 8.43 21.52 -9.21
N VAL A 243 7.70 20.43 -9.34
CA VAL A 243 8.29 19.09 -9.53
C VAL A 243 9.13 19.01 -10.80
N HIS A 244 8.74 19.66 -11.89
CA HIS A 244 9.53 19.66 -13.13
C HIS A 244 10.86 20.40 -12.95
N GLU A 245 10.89 21.51 -12.21
CA GLU A 245 12.15 22.22 -11.94
C GLU A 245 13.04 21.41 -10.98
N GLN A 246 12.46 20.62 -10.08
CA GLN A 246 13.19 19.66 -9.26
C GLN A 246 13.81 18.55 -10.11
N GLU A 247 13.04 17.90 -10.99
CA GLU A 247 13.50 16.85 -11.89
C GLU A 247 14.66 17.33 -12.78
N VAL A 248 14.52 18.52 -13.37
CA VAL A 248 15.60 19.16 -14.16
C VAL A 248 16.83 19.39 -13.29
N GLY A 249 16.66 19.87 -12.05
CA GLY A 249 17.75 20.07 -11.10
C GLY A 249 18.51 18.78 -10.75
N LEU A 250 17.80 17.69 -10.50
CA LEU A 250 18.37 16.38 -10.20
C LEU A 250 19.07 15.75 -11.41
N SER A 251 18.59 16.06 -12.62
CA SER A 251 19.17 15.61 -13.89
C SER A 251 20.25 16.54 -14.46
N SER A 252 20.59 17.65 -13.76
CA SER A 252 21.56 18.63 -14.24
C SER A 252 23.00 18.29 -13.85
N ASN A 253 23.95 18.85 -14.61
CA ASN A 253 25.36 18.94 -14.26
C ASN A 253 25.81 20.42 -14.42
N PRO A 254 26.00 21.19 -13.34
CA PRO A 254 26.06 20.75 -11.95
C PRO A 254 24.68 20.37 -11.38
N PHE A 255 24.71 19.35 -10.52
CA PHE A 255 23.55 18.81 -9.80
C PHE A 255 22.93 19.85 -8.86
N ARG A 256 21.60 19.90 -8.80
CA ARG A 256 20.84 20.78 -7.88
C ARG A 256 19.90 19.94 -7.03
N TRP A 257 20.25 19.77 -5.76
CA TRP A 257 19.41 19.06 -4.78
C TRP A 257 18.09 19.80 -4.53
N ILE A 258 17.01 19.04 -4.29
CA ILE A 258 15.67 19.60 -4.02
C ILE A 258 15.58 20.31 -2.66
N GLY A 259 16.51 20.04 -1.75
CA GLY A 259 16.50 20.58 -0.38
C GLY A 259 15.48 19.88 0.52
N GLU A 260 15.37 20.35 1.75
CA GLU A 260 14.35 19.87 2.70
C GLU A 260 12.98 20.49 2.38
N PRO A 261 11.85 19.82 2.70
CA PRO A 261 10.52 20.33 2.39
C PRO A 261 10.22 21.62 3.14
N GLN A 262 9.42 22.50 2.51
CA GLN A 262 8.94 23.70 3.17
C GLN A 262 7.88 23.39 4.24
N SER A 263 7.03 22.40 3.97
CA SER A 263 5.92 22.03 4.85
C SER A 263 5.75 20.51 4.95
N LEU A 264 5.40 20.03 6.14
CA LEU A 264 4.82 18.70 6.33
C LEU A 264 3.29 18.81 6.25
N LEU A 265 2.65 17.81 5.64
CA LEU A 265 1.21 17.78 5.42
C LEU A 265 0.56 16.60 6.16
N ILE A 266 -0.56 16.85 6.81
CA ILE A 266 -1.47 15.83 7.34
C ILE A 266 -2.76 15.92 6.54
N ASN A 267 -3.10 14.87 5.80
CA ASN A 267 -4.25 14.86 4.88
C ASN A 267 -4.24 16.04 3.91
N GLY A 268 -3.05 16.38 3.38
CA GLY A 268 -2.83 17.47 2.43
C GLY A 268 -2.83 18.88 3.02
N ARG A 269 -2.72 19.02 4.35
CA ARG A 269 -2.79 20.32 5.05
C ARG A 269 -1.58 20.55 5.93
N GLY A 270 -0.91 21.69 5.75
CA GLY A 270 0.30 22.09 6.47
C GLY A 270 0.27 23.54 6.93
N GLN A 271 1.36 23.99 7.53
CA GLN A 271 1.55 25.37 7.95
C GLN A 271 2.93 25.86 7.52
N TYR A 272 2.97 27.01 6.86
CA TYR A 272 4.21 27.66 6.42
C TYR A 272 4.31 29.09 6.96
N ASN A 273 5.51 29.51 7.40
CA ASN A 273 5.78 30.81 8.03
C ASN A 273 4.92 31.18 9.25
N CYS A 274 4.20 30.22 9.82
CA CYS A 274 3.47 30.34 11.08
C CYS A 274 3.47 28.99 11.81
N SER A 275 3.15 29.00 13.10
CA SER A 275 2.92 27.76 13.87
C SER A 275 1.65 27.87 14.71
N LEU A 276 0.91 26.76 14.85
CA LEU A 276 -0.18 26.64 15.83
C LEU A 276 0.32 26.75 17.27
N ALA A 277 1.60 26.44 17.49
CA ALA A 277 2.26 26.43 18.77
C ALA A 277 3.29 27.56 18.92
N ALA A 278 3.17 28.65 18.15
CA ALA A 278 4.13 29.76 18.14
C ALA A 278 4.40 30.32 19.55
N LYS A 279 3.38 30.36 20.43
CA LYS A 279 3.52 30.76 21.84
C LYS A 279 4.53 29.96 22.68
N PHE A 280 4.94 28.79 22.21
CA PHE A 280 5.94 27.94 22.88
C PHE A 280 7.29 27.90 22.14
N SER A 281 7.39 28.60 21.02
CA SER A 281 8.63 28.68 20.24
C SER A 281 9.43 29.90 20.67
N ASN A 282 10.75 29.74 20.80
CA ASN A 282 11.68 30.86 20.99
C ASN A 282 12.08 31.54 19.66
N SER A 283 11.44 31.14 18.55
CA SER A 283 11.68 31.72 17.21
C SER A 283 10.75 32.89 16.92
N SER A 284 11.08 33.70 15.91
CA SER A 284 10.26 34.80 15.41
C SER A 284 9.01 34.35 14.62
N ILE A 285 8.65 33.05 14.67
CA ILE A 285 7.53 32.51 13.91
C ILE A 285 6.19 33.05 14.43
N SER A 286 5.31 33.45 13.50
CA SER A 286 4.00 33.99 13.84
C SER A 286 3.00 32.91 14.27
N GLN A 287 2.01 33.27 15.09
CA GLN A 287 0.90 32.37 15.41
C GLN A 287 -0.02 32.22 14.19
N CYS A 288 -0.28 30.99 13.75
CA CYS A 288 -1.25 30.76 12.66
C CYS A 288 -2.66 31.19 13.11
N LYS A 289 -3.36 31.91 12.23
CA LYS A 289 -4.74 32.38 12.44
C LYS A 289 -5.65 31.72 11.43
N PHE A 290 -6.33 30.65 11.83
CA PHE A 290 -7.32 29.95 11.01
C PHE A 290 -8.74 30.32 11.42
N LYS A 291 -9.59 30.60 10.45
CA LYS A 291 -11.05 30.74 10.59
C LYS A 291 -11.76 29.40 10.43
N GLY A 292 -11.06 28.38 9.93
CA GLY A 292 -11.52 26.99 9.81
C GLY A 292 -12.05 26.62 8.43
N ASN A 293 -12.11 27.58 7.50
CA ASN A 293 -12.52 27.36 6.11
C ASN A 293 -11.32 27.32 5.14
N GLU A 294 -10.12 27.66 5.61
CA GLU A 294 -8.91 27.64 4.81
C GLU A 294 -8.52 26.20 4.43
N LYS A 295 -8.05 26.00 3.19
CA LYS A 295 -7.62 24.67 2.70
C LYS A 295 -6.46 24.09 3.52
N CYS A 296 -5.60 24.93 4.09
CA CYS A 296 -4.48 24.52 4.93
C CYS A 296 -4.81 24.41 6.44
N ALA A 297 -6.03 24.78 6.86
CA ALA A 297 -6.41 24.71 8.27
C ALA A 297 -6.33 23.23 8.76
N PRO A 298 -5.68 22.95 9.90
CA PRO A 298 -5.40 21.59 10.35
C PRO A 298 -6.71 20.80 10.57
N GLN A 299 -6.71 19.53 10.16
CA GLN A 299 -7.84 18.64 10.44
C GLN A 299 -7.82 18.21 11.91
N VAL A 300 -8.74 18.76 12.70
CA VAL A 300 -8.91 18.42 14.12
C VAL A 300 -9.53 17.02 14.27
N LEU A 301 -8.91 16.17 15.09
CA LEU A 301 -9.40 14.84 15.45
C LEU A 301 -10.32 14.93 16.66
N LYS A 302 -11.63 14.92 16.43
CA LYS A 302 -12.64 15.06 17.49
C LYS A 302 -12.96 13.73 18.15
N VAL A 303 -12.70 13.61 19.45
CA VAL A 303 -12.88 12.38 20.21
C VAL A 303 -13.83 12.51 21.38
N ARG A 304 -14.49 11.42 21.75
CA ARG A 304 -15.24 11.30 23.01
C ARG A 304 -14.31 10.76 24.11
N PRO A 305 -14.48 11.19 25.36
CA PRO A 305 -13.71 10.63 26.49
C PRO A 305 -14.02 9.14 26.68
N ASN A 306 -13.04 8.38 27.20
CA ASN A 306 -13.13 6.96 27.55
C ASN A 306 -13.54 6.05 26.38
N LYS A 307 -13.07 6.39 25.17
CA LYS A 307 -13.27 5.62 23.93
C LYS A 307 -11.93 5.16 23.37
N THR A 308 -11.97 4.15 22.51
CA THR A 308 -10.80 3.66 21.78
C THR A 308 -10.95 3.96 20.31
N TYR A 309 -9.95 4.62 19.72
CA TYR A 309 -9.92 4.97 18.30
C TYR A 309 -8.82 4.21 17.58
N ARG A 310 -9.09 3.72 16.37
CA ARG A 310 -8.04 3.28 15.44
C ARG A 310 -7.54 4.48 14.63
N LEU A 311 -6.26 4.77 14.68
CA LEU A 311 -5.63 5.75 13.80
C LEU A 311 -4.88 4.98 12.72
N ARG A 312 -5.38 5.06 11.49
CA ARG A 312 -4.74 4.56 10.27
C ARG A 312 -3.78 5.63 9.79
N ILE A 313 -2.51 5.29 9.67
CA ILE A 313 -1.44 6.22 9.33
C ILE A 313 -0.70 5.65 8.12
N ALA A 314 -0.54 6.43 7.06
CA ALA A 314 0.22 6.05 5.87
C ALA A 314 1.15 7.19 5.46
N SER A 315 2.31 6.87 4.88
CA SER A 315 3.28 7.87 4.43
C SER A 315 3.54 7.80 2.93
N THR A 316 3.25 8.89 2.23
CA THR A 316 3.57 9.12 0.81
C THR A 316 4.60 10.24 0.65
N THR A 317 5.46 10.45 1.65
CA THR A 317 6.48 11.50 1.60
C THR A 317 7.46 11.29 0.44
N ALA A 318 7.87 12.35 -0.25
CA ALA A 318 8.90 12.32 -1.27
C ALA A 318 10.28 12.07 -0.65
N LEU A 319 10.55 12.64 0.54
CA LEU A 319 11.86 12.56 1.19
C LEU A 319 11.77 12.27 2.69
N ALA A 320 10.87 12.95 3.40
CA ALA A 320 10.92 13.00 4.86
C ALA A 320 10.66 11.63 5.50
N SER A 321 11.51 11.26 6.47
CA SER A 321 11.19 10.25 7.47
C SER A 321 10.56 10.96 8.66
N LEU A 322 9.44 10.45 9.17
CA LEU A 322 8.60 11.18 10.11
C LEU A 322 8.50 10.43 11.43
N ASN A 323 8.28 11.18 12.51
CA ASN A 323 7.91 10.67 13.82
C ASN A 323 6.57 11.27 14.22
N LEU A 324 5.63 10.42 14.64
CA LEU A 324 4.32 10.82 15.12
C LEU A 324 4.21 10.62 16.63
N ALA A 325 3.73 11.63 17.34
CA ALA A 325 3.46 11.56 18.77
C ALA A 325 2.17 12.29 19.16
N ILE A 326 1.45 11.76 20.15
CA ILE A 326 0.23 12.36 20.70
C ILE A 326 0.47 12.71 22.16
N LYS A 327 0.41 14.00 22.50
CA LYS A 327 0.75 14.48 23.85
C LYS A 327 -0.10 13.77 24.91
N GLY A 328 0.57 13.15 25.87
CA GLY A 328 -0.10 12.51 27.02
C GLY A 328 -0.84 11.22 26.68
N HIS A 329 -0.68 10.67 25.47
CA HIS A 329 -1.35 9.42 25.09
C HIS A 329 -0.32 8.41 24.57
N LYS A 330 -0.45 7.17 25.01
CA LYS A 330 0.23 6.04 24.37
C LYS A 330 -0.58 5.56 23.18
N MET A 331 0.13 4.98 22.21
CA MET A 331 -0.43 4.35 21.03
C MET A 331 -0.08 2.87 21.05
N VAL A 332 -1.05 1.99 20.82
CA VAL A 332 -0.80 0.55 20.72
C VAL A 332 -0.76 0.17 19.23
N VAL A 333 0.40 -0.19 18.71
CA VAL A 333 0.57 -0.61 17.31
C VAL A 333 -0.08 -1.98 17.12
N VAL A 334 -0.93 -2.14 16.10
CA VAL A 334 -1.70 -3.38 15.85
C VAL A 334 -1.70 -3.85 14.39
N GLU A 335 -1.32 -2.97 13.46
CA GLU A 335 -1.22 -3.28 12.04
C GLU A 335 0.01 -2.55 11.46
N ALA A 336 0.66 -3.17 10.49
CA ALA A 336 1.76 -2.62 9.73
C ALA A 336 1.66 -3.15 8.28
N ASP A 337 1.60 -2.27 7.28
CA ASP A 337 1.51 -2.60 5.84
C ASP A 337 0.34 -3.52 5.46
N GLY A 338 -0.79 -3.40 6.16
CA GLY A 338 -1.95 -4.27 5.96
C GLY A 338 -1.78 -5.68 6.52
N ASN A 339 -0.81 -5.91 7.41
CA ASN A 339 -0.68 -7.14 8.18
C ASN A 339 -0.77 -6.85 9.67
N HIS A 340 -1.38 -7.77 10.42
CA HIS A 340 -1.44 -7.63 11.87
C HIS A 340 -0.09 -7.94 12.53
N VAL A 341 0.28 -7.12 13.51
CA VAL A 341 1.49 -7.27 14.31
C VAL A 341 1.14 -7.64 15.74
N GLN A 342 2.09 -8.25 16.45
CA GLN A 342 1.95 -8.47 17.88
C GLN A 342 1.80 -7.11 18.58
N PRO A 343 0.71 -6.85 19.33
CA PRO A 343 0.48 -5.50 19.86
C PRO A 343 1.54 -5.05 20.85
N PHE A 344 2.03 -3.83 20.69
CA PHE A 344 2.96 -3.18 21.63
C PHE A 344 2.65 -1.69 21.77
N ALA A 345 2.90 -1.14 22.97
CA ALA A 345 2.60 0.25 23.28
C ALA A 345 3.82 1.15 23.08
N VAL A 346 3.62 2.31 22.46
CA VAL A 346 4.64 3.32 22.20
C VAL A 346 4.15 4.71 22.61
N ASN A 347 5.09 5.63 22.89
CA ASN A 347 4.77 7.05 23.12
C ASN A 347 4.77 7.86 21.82
N ASP A 348 5.60 7.42 20.88
CA ASP A 348 5.79 7.95 19.55
C ASP A 348 6.16 6.78 18.61
N LEU A 349 5.98 6.97 17.30
CA LEU A 349 6.40 5.98 16.31
C LEU A 349 7.08 6.67 15.13
N ASP A 350 8.12 6.04 14.61
CA ASP A 350 8.73 6.43 13.34
C ASP A 350 7.96 5.79 12.19
N ILE A 351 7.78 6.55 11.11
CA ILE A 351 7.15 6.10 9.88
C ILE A 351 7.94 6.63 8.69
N TYR A 352 8.31 5.71 7.80
CA TYR A 352 9.08 5.99 6.60
C TYR A 352 8.16 6.03 5.38
N SER A 353 8.62 6.68 4.30
CA SER A 353 7.86 6.70 3.04
C SER A 353 7.59 5.27 2.56
N GLY A 354 6.36 4.98 2.14
CA GLY A 354 5.95 3.63 1.73
C GLY A 354 5.26 2.82 2.85
N GLU A 355 5.51 3.15 4.11
CA GLU A 355 4.92 2.39 5.22
C GLU A 355 3.49 2.84 5.55
N SER A 356 2.71 1.90 6.07
CA SER A 356 1.47 2.18 6.78
C SER A 356 1.39 1.46 8.13
N TYR A 357 0.66 2.04 9.07
CA TYR A 357 0.39 1.48 10.39
C TYR A 357 -1.06 1.72 10.80
N SER A 358 -1.59 0.84 11.65
CA SER A 358 -2.71 1.21 12.54
C SER A 358 -2.26 1.18 13.99
N VAL A 359 -2.67 2.21 14.73
CA VAL A 359 -2.51 2.27 16.18
C VAL A 359 -3.85 2.45 16.88
N LEU A 360 -3.99 1.87 18.07
CA LEU A 360 -5.11 2.11 18.96
C LEU A 360 -4.76 3.21 19.97
N LEU A 361 -5.65 4.19 20.07
CA LEU A 361 -5.55 5.34 20.95
C LEU A 361 -6.72 5.29 21.94
N LYS A 362 -6.42 5.24 23.24
CA LYS A 362 -7.44 5.34 24.30
C LYS A 362 -7.55 6.78 24.79
N THR A 363 -8.77 7.31 24.88
CA THR A 363 -9.01 8.71 25.30
C THR A 363 -9.28 8.82 26.80
N ASP A 364 -8.28 8.41 27.59
CA ASP A 364 -8.33 8.32 29.05
C ASP A 364 -7.80 9.56 29.78
N GLN A 365 -7.45 10.61 29.03
CA GLN A 365 -6.93 11.85 29.60
C GLN A 365 -8.06 12.83 29.99
N ASN A 366 -7.71 13.94 30.65
CA ASN A 366 -8.67 14.93 31.14
C ASN A 366 -9.57 15.46 29.99
N PRO A 367 -10.90 15.25 30.06
CA PRO A 367 -11.81 15.57 28.97
C PRO A 367 -12.02 17.07 28.74
N TYR A 368 -11.60 17.92 29.68
CA TYR A 368 -11.71 19.39 29.61
C TYR A 368 -10.45 20.07 29.02
N LYS A 369 -9.59 19.28 28.36
CA LYS A 369 -8.38 19.71 27.66
C LYS A 369 -8.32 19.12 26.24
N ASN A 370 -7.68 19.87 25.33
CA ASN A 370 -7.25 19.35 24.04
C ASN A 370 -5.78 18.94 24.11
N TYR A 371 -5.35 18.07 23.20
CA TYR A 371 -3.99 17.52 23.16
C TYR A 371 -3.38 17.71 21.78
N TRP A 372 -2.06 17.92 21.72
CA TRP A 372 -1.33 18.02 20.45
C TRP A 372 -1.12 16.65 19.82
N VAL A 373 -1.35 16.58 18.51
CA VAL A 373 -0.80 15.55 17.63
C VAL A 373 0.32 16.24 16.85
N SER A 374 1.53 15.68 16.92
CA SER A 374 2.74 16.25 16.31
C SER A 374 3.39 15.26 15.38
N ILE A 375 3.74 15.73 14.18
CA ILE A 375 4.51 15.00 13.18
C ILE A 375 5.78 15.81 12.92
N GLY A 376 6.95 15.23 13.16
CA GLY A 376 8.24 15.88 12.97
C GLY A 376 9.22 15.07 12.13
N VAL A 377 10.20 15.75 11.53
CA VAL A 377 11.24 15.11 10.71
C VAL A 377 12.27 14.39 11.59
N ARG A 378 12.66 13.20 11.13
CA ARG A 378 13.72 12.34 11.68
C ARG A 378 14.58 11.79 10.55
N GLY A 379 15.73 11.21 10.88
CA GLY A 379 16.66 10.59 9.91
C GLY A 379 17.46 11.58 9.05
N ARG A 380 17.13 12.88 9.10
CA ARG A 380 17.83 13.98 8.43
C ARG A 380 17.80 15.22 9.33
N ASP A 381 18.80 16.09 9.20
CA ASP A 381 18.86 17.34 9.95
C ASP A 381 17.61 18.21 9.66
N PRO A 382 16.72 18.44 10.64
CA PRO A 382 15.40 18.97 10.39
C PRO A 382 15.47 20.48 10.09
N LYS A 383 15.07 20.86 8.86
CA LYS A 383 14.88 22.25 8.44
C LYS A 383 13.42 22.61 8.15
N THR A 384 12.52 21.72 8.53
CA THR A 384 11.07 21.82 8.33
C THR A 384 10.38 21.84 9.68
N ASN A 385 9.40 22.72 9.85
CA ASN A 385 8.60 22.78 11.08
C ASN A 385 7.76 21.52 11.25
N GLN A 386 7.46 21.16 12.52
CA GLN A 386 6.52 20.09 12.81
C GLN A 386 5.13 20.41 12.23
N ALA A 387 4.48 19.42 11.61
CA ALA A 387 3.05 19.52 11.31
C ALA A 387 2.26 19.24 12.60
N LEU A 388 1.34 20.15 12.93
CA LEU A 388 0.56 20.10 14.16
C LEU A 388 -0.92 20.00 13.86
N THR A 389 -1.61 19.14 14.61
CA THR A 389 -3.07 19.16 14.72
C THR A 389 -3.51 18.87 16.16
N LEU A 390 -4.81 18.87 16.41
CA LEU A 390 -5.41 18.69 17.73
C LEU A 390 -6.18 17.38 17.81
N LEU A 391 -5.92 16.64 18.89
CA LEU A 391 -6.86 15.68 19.45
C LEU A 391 -7.80 16.44 20.37
N SER A 392 -9.00 16.75 19.88
CA SER A 392 -9.98 17.58 20.58
C SER A 392 -11.03 16.73 21.27
N TYR A 393 -11.06 16.77 22.60
CA TYR A 393 -12.05 16.05 23.40
C TYR A 393 -13.38 16.80 23.32
N SER A 394 -14.48 16.08 23.12
CA SER A 394 -15.80 16.66 22.81
C SER A 394 -16.36 17.61 23.88
N ALA A 395 -15.87 17.55 25.12
CA ALA A 395 -16.22 18.49 26.19
C ALA A 395 -15.44 19.82 26.13
N THR A 396 -14.54 19.99 25.15
CA THR A 396 -13.68 21.16 24.98
C THR A 396 -13.77 21.70 23.55
N PRO A 397 -14.04 23.00 23.34
CA PRO A 397 -14.00 23.59 22.00
C PRO A 397 -12.63 23.44 21.35
N ALA A 398 -12.59 23.13 20.04
CA ALA A 398 -11.33 23.00 19.28
C ALA A 398 -10.53 24.31 19.20
N SER A 399 -11.18 25.46 19.38
CA SER A 399 -10.53 26.77 19.47
C SER A 399 -9.64 26.93 20.70
N LYS A 400 -9.85 26.12 21.75
CA LYS A 400 -9.03 26.13 22.96
C LYS A 400 -7.76 25.32 22.74
N LEU A 401 -6.66 26.00 22.38
CA LEU A 401 -5.36 25.35 22.20
C LEU A 401 -4.85 24.72 23.51
N PRO A 402 -4.09 23.61 23.45
CA PRO A 402 -3.45 23.03 24.63
C PRO A 402 -2.55 24.05 25.35
N THR A 403 -2.48 23.95 26.68
CA THR A 403 -1.67 24.84 27.53
C THR A 403 -0.21 24.37 27.63
N THR A 404 0.08 23.13 27.26
CA THR A 404 1.43 22.56 27.21
C THR A 404 2.00 22.62 25.79
N GLN A 405 3.32 22.65 25.67
CA GLN A 405 4.02 22.52 24.38
C GLN A 405 3.69 21.18 23.67
N PRO A 406 3.76 21.14 22.33
CA PRO A 406 3.73 19.89 21.57
C PRO A 406 4.80 18.88 22.04
N PRO A 407 4.64 17.58 21.77
CA PRO A 407 5.71 16.62 21.92
C PRO A 407 6.96 17.07 21.14
N VAL A 408 8.11 17.03 21.79
CA VAL A 408 9.40 17.27 21.13
C VAL A 408 9.72 16.02 20.32
N THR A 409 10.00 16.19 19.02
CA THR A 409 10.45 15.08 18.16
C THR A 409 11.75 14.49 18.73
N PRO A 410 11.90 13.17 18.81
CA PRO A 410 13.19 12.56 19.14
C PRO A 410 14.31 13.06 18.22
N ARG A 411 15.54 13.13 18.73
CA ARG A 411 16.69 13.72 18.03
C ARG A 411 16.91 13.05 16.66
N TRP A 412 16.99 13.80 15.58
CA TRP A 412 16.89 13.27 14.21
C TRP A 412 17.89 12.17 13.84
N ASP A 413 19.10 12.21 14.41
CA ASP A 413 20.24 11.29 14.20
C ASP A 413 20.40 10.25 15.32
N ASP A 414 19.47 10.17 16.28
CA ASP A 414 19.43 9.07 17.25
C ASP A 414 18.86 7.81 16.59
N TYR A 415 19.69 7.13 15.79
CA TYR A 415 19.30 5.89 15.12
C TYR A 415 19.09 4.71 16.08
N ASN A 416 19.48 4.82 17.34
CA ASN A 416 19.19 3.79 18.34
C ASN A 416 17.71 3.82 18.73
N HIS A 417 17.11 5.01 18.89
CA HIS A 417 15.65 5.18 19.00
C HIS A 417 14.93 4.60 17.79
N SER A 418 15.40 4.99 16.59
CA SER A 418 15.32 4.29 15.30
C SER A 418 15.03 2.80 15.39
N LYS A 419 16.13 2.10 15.63
CA LYS A 419 16.23 0.65 15.62
C LYS A 419 15.41 0.03 16.75
N ALA A 420 15.26 0.69 17.90
CA ALA A 420 14.47 0.16 19.02
C ALA A 420 12.98 0.05 18.66
N PHE A 421 12.40 1.07 18.01
CA PHE A 421 11.04 0.99 17.50
C PHE A 421 10.91 -0.09 16.42
N THR A 422 11.75 -0.04 15.38
CA THR A 422 11.67 -0.98 14.25
C THR A 422 11.84 -2.45 14.68
N LYS A 423 12.74 -2.74 15.62
CA LYS A 423 12.98 -4.10 16.15
C LYS A 423 11.88 -4.59 17.12
N SER A 424 10.93 -3.74 17.48
CA SER A 424 9.76 -4.12 18.30
C SER A 424 8.61 -4.69 17.47
N ILE A 425 8.70 -4.61 16.13
CA ILE A 425 7.65 -5.06 15.22
C ILE A 425 7.81 -6.57 14.96
N TYR A 426 6.86 -7.36 15.47
CA TYR A 426 6.77 -8.80 15.22
C TYR A 426 5.43 -9.13 14.57
N ALA A 427 5.39 -10.17 13.73
CA ALA A 427 4.13 -10.67 13.21
C ALA A 427 3.21 -11.13 14.36
N LEU A 428 1.90 -10.92 14.21
CA LEU A 428 0.92 -11.49 15.13
C LEU A 428 1.04 -13.02 15.17
N MET A 429 0.85 -13.62 16.35
CA MET A 429 0.84 -15.08 16.48
C MET A 429 -0.24 -15.69 15.58
N GLY A 430 0.15 -16.66 14.75
CA GLY A 430 -0.73 -17.28 13.74
C GLY A 430 -0.58 -16.70 12.34
N SER A 431 0.16 -15.61 12.16
CA SER A 431 0.56 -15.12 10.85
C SER A 431 1.45 -16.14 10.10
N PRO A 432 1.45 -16.14 8.76
CA PRO A 432 2.31 -17.01 7.96
C PRO A 432 3.79 -16.88 8.36
N GLN A 433 4.46 -18.01 8.58
CA GLN A 433 5.90 -18.06 8.81
C GLN A 433 6.65 -18.11 7.48
N PRO A 434 7.88 -17.55 7.41
CA PRO A 434 8.70 -17.68 6.21
C PRO A 434 9.07 -19.14 5.96
N PRO A 435 9.30 -19.55 4.70
CA PRO A 435 10.01 -20.79 4.41
C PRO A 435 11.34 -20.83 5.16
N LYS A 436 11.75 -21.99 5.66
CA LYS A 436 12.97 -22.11 6.51
C LYS A 436 14.25 -21.92 5.70
N THR A 437 14.26 -22.38 4.46
CA THR A 437 15.38 -22.27 3.52
C THR A 437 15.06 -21.27 2.42
N TYR A 438 16.08 -20.82 1.70
CA TYR A 438 15.96 -20.01 0.49
C TYR A 438 16.56 -20.76 -0.69
N ASP A 439 16.09 -20.47 -1.90
CA ASP A 439 16.62 -21.05 -3.15
C ASP A 439 17.64 -20.11 -3.82
N ARG A 440 17.47 -18.79 -3.66
CA ARG A 440 18.40 -17.76 -4.16
C ARG A 440 18.59 -16.67 -3.12
N ARG A 441 19.81 -16.14 -3.01
CA ARG A 441 20.11 -14.95 -2.22
C ARG A 441 20.70 -13.88 -3.11
N ILE A 442 20.14 -12.68 -3.02
CA ILE A 442 20.60 -11.48 -3.75
C ILE A 442 21.05 -10.47 -2.70
N ILE A 443 22.26 -9.96 -2.81
CA ILE A 443 22.81 -8.93 -1.93
C ILE A 443 22.94 -7.65 -2.74
N LEU A 444 22.21 -6.62 -2.32
CA LEU A 444 22.07 -5.35 -3.02
C LEU A 444 22.83 -4.25 -2.26
N LEU A 445 24.02 -3.89 -2.74
CA LEU A 445 24.81 -2.76 -2.25
C LEU A 445 24.22 -1.45 -2.77
N ASN A 446 23.88 -0.57 -1.84
CA ASN A 446 23.29 0.73 -2.08
C ASN A 446 24.39 1.80 -2.06
N THR A 447 24.63 2.49 -3.17
CA THR A 447 25.65 3.55 -3.24
C THR A 447 25.14 4.79 -3.97
N GLN A 448 25.63 5.95 -3.52
CA GLN A 448 25.55 7.19 -4.27
C GLN A 448 26.88 7.39 -5.02
N ASN A 449 26.80 7.68 -6.32
CA ASN A 449 27.95 7.69 -7.22
C ASN A 449 27.95 8.94 -8.11
N ARG A 450 29.09 9.20 -8.74
CA ARG A 450 29.21 10.12 -9.87
C ARG A 450 29.41 9.35 -11.16
N LEU A 451 28.46 9.47 -12.08
CA LEU A 451 28.53 8.90 -13.42
C LEU A 451 28.56 10.02 -14.46
N ASN A 452 29.67 10.16 -15.17
CA ASN A 452 29.87 11.21 -16.18
C ASN A 452 29.55 12.63 -15.65
N GLY A 453 29.92 12.91 -14.39
CA GLY A 453 29.65 14.17 -13.70
C GLY A 453 28.27 14.27 -13.02
N PHE A 454 27.30 13.45 -13.42
CA PHE A 454 25.96 13.41 -12.81
C PHE A 454 25.98 12.61 -11.51
N VAL A 455 25.23 13.08 -10.51
CA VAL A 455 25.01 12.32 -9.28
C VAL A 455 23.92 11.27 -9.54
N LYS A 456 24.21 10.01 -9.24
CA LYS A 456 23.29 8.90 -9.42
C LYS A 456 23.27 8.01 -8.18
N TRP A 457 22.15 7.34 -7.97
CA TRP A 457 22.09 6.19 -7.07
C TRP A 457 22.24 4.92 -7.90
N ALA A 458 22.93 3.93 -7.34
CA ALA A 458 23.19 2.67 -8.00
C ALA A 458 23.06 1.51 -7.02
N ILE A 459 22.65 0.36 -7.56
CA ILE A 459 22.51 -0.90 -6.87
C ILE A 459 23.47 -1.90 -7.49
N ASN A 460 24.37 -2.47 -6.68
CA ASN A 460 25.50 -3.27 -7.16
C ASN A 460 26.19 -2.62 -8.36
N ASN A 461 26.43 -1.30 -8.25
CA ASN A 461 27.17 -0.50 -9.23
C ASN A 461 26.45 -0.29 -10.59
N VAL A 462 25.14 -0.57 -10.67
CA VAL A 462 24.25 -0.26 -11.79
C VAL A 462 23.18 0.75 -11.35
N SER A 463 23.11 1.90 -12.01
CA SER A 463 22.04 2.89 -11.83
C SER A 463 20.91 2.58 -12.82
N LEU A 464 19.70 2.34 -12.30
CA LEU A 464 18.56 1.93 -13.11
C LEU A 464 18.16 3.03 -14.10
N VAL A 465 17.99 2.65 -15.37
CA VAL A 465 17.35 3.46 -16.40
C VAL A 465 16.20 2.65 -16.98
N LEU A 466 14.98 3.17 -16.87
CA LEU A 466 13.81 2.50 -17.41
C LEU A 466 13.76 2.66 -18.94
N PRO A 467 13.45 1.58 -19.68
CA PRO A 467 13.32 1.64 -21.14
C PRO A 467 12.04 2.36 -21.57
N SER A 468 11.93 2.69 -22.85
CA SER A 468 10.71 3.27 -23.43
C SER A 468 9.61 2.24 -23.70
N THR A 469 9.93 0.94 -23.69
CA THR A 469 8.98 -0.16 -23.90
C THR A 469 8.72 -0.87 -22.56
N PRO A 470 7.47 -1.10 -22.15
CA PRO A 470 7.18 -1.70 -20.84
C PRO A 470 7.77 -3.09 -20.70
N TYR A 471 8.47 -3.37 -19.59
CA TYR A 471 9.09 -4.67 -19.35
C TYR A 471 8.09 -5.84 -19.45
N LEU A 472 6.88 -5.68 -18.89
CA LEU A 472 5.86 -6.74 -18.91
C LEU A 472 5.53 -7.17 -20.34
N GLY A 473 5.26 -6.19 -21.22
CA GLY A 473 5.03 -6.44 -22.64
C GLY A 473 6.27 -6.97 -23.35
N SER A 474 7.44 -6.38 -23.10
CA SER A 474 8.72 -6.79 -23.71
C SER A 474 9.04 -8.26 -23.46
N ILE A 475 8.96 -8.70 -22.20
CA ILE A 475 9.24 -10.08 -21.81
C ILE A 475 8.13 -11.01 -22.33
N LYS A 476 6.84 -10.61 -22.25
CA LYS A 476 5.72 -11.43 -22.73
C LYS A 476 5.80 -11.74 -24.23
N PHE A 477 6.29 -10.79 -25.03
CA PHE A 477 6.35 -10.88 -26.49
C PHE A 477 7.75 -11.15 -27.06
N GLY A 478 8.74 -11.45 -26.21
CA GLY A 478 10.11 -11.81 -26.61
C GLY A 478 10.87 -10.68 -27.31
N LEU A 479 10.68 -9.43 -26.87
CA LEU A 479 11.33 -8.25 -27.45
C LEU A 479 12.70 -8.01 -26.80
N ASN A 480 13.68 -8.82 -27.18
CA ASN A 480 15.00 -8.86 -26.54
C ASN A 480 15.85 -7.59 -26.75
N ASN A 481 15.46 -6.71 -27.66
CA ASN A 481 16.11 -5.41 -27.91
C ASN A 481 15.45 -4.25 -27.14
N ALA A 482 14.44 -4.51 -26.31
CA ALA A 482 13.75 -3.48 -25.52
C ALA A 482 14.50 -3.09 -24.23
N PHE A 483 15.35 -3.96 -23.70
CA PHE A 483 16.11 -3.77 -22.46
C PHE A 483 17.36 -4.66 -22.44
N ASP A 484 18.27 -4.43 -21.50
CA ASP A 484 19.49 -5.22 -21.35
C ASP A 484 19.18 -6.67 -20.96
N GLN A 485 19.58 -7.61 -21.82
CA GLN A 485 19.34 -9.04 -21.57
C GLN A 485 20.29 -9.64 -20.51
N LYS A 486 21.37 -8.93 -20.18
CA LYS A 486 22.28 -9.33 -19.11
C LYS A 486 21.62 -9.06 -17.77
N SER A 487 21.38 -10.11 -16.99
CA SER A 487 20.90 -9.93 -15.61
C SER A 487 21.91 -9.11 -14.79
N PRO A 488 21.43 -8.18 -13.94
CA PRO A 488 22.31 -7.47 -13.01
C PRO A 488 22.95 -8.47 -12.03
N PRO A 489 24.08 -8.09 -11.41
CA PRO A 489 24.81 -8.98 -10.52
C PRO A 489 24.03 -9.24 -9.22
N ASP A 490 24.06 -10.50 -8.75
CA ASP A 490 23.42 -10.92 -7.49
C ASP A 490 24.15 -10.45 -6.24
N ASN A 491 25.40 -9.99 -6.38
CA ASN A 491 26.23 -9.52 -5.27
C ASN A 491 27.21 -8.44 -5.77
N TYR A 492 27.89 -7.80 -4.84
CA TYR A 492 28.96 -6.83 -5.08
C TYR A 492 30.33 -7.40 -4.70
N ASP A 493 31.39 -6.65 -5.00
CA ASP A 493 32.76 -7.05 -4.68
C ASP A 493 32.94 -7.25 -3.16
N SER A 494 33.43 -8.43 -2.75
CA SER A 494 33.68 -8.76 -1.35
C SER A 494 34.74 -7.87 -0.69
N SER A 495 35.60 -7.21 -1.47
CA SER A 495 36.59 -6.24 -0.99
C SER A 495 36.02 -4.83 -0.76
N TYR A 496 34.77 -4.56 -1.18
CA TYR A 496 34.16 -3.23 -1.02
C TYR A 496 34.09 -2.81 0.45
N ASP A 497 34.64 -1.64 0.73
CA ASP A 497 34.66 -1.00 2.05
C ASP A 497 33.46 -0.04 2.18
N ILE A 498 32.42 -0.52 2.87
CA ILE A 498 31.16 0.24 3.04
C ILE A 498 31.32 1.52 3.87
N MET A 499 32.45 1.69 4.57
CA MET A 499 32.72 2.85 5.42
C MET A 499 33.37 4.00 4.65
N LYS A 500 33.72 3.79 3.38
CA LYS A 500 34.38 4.79 2.53
C LYS A 500 33.48 5.22 1.38
N PRO A 501 33.57 6.50 0.94
CA PRO A 501 32.91 6.94 -0.27
C PRO A 501 33.23 6.01 -1.43
N ALA A 502 32.21 5.71 -2.25
CA ALA A 502 32.35 4.83 -3.40
C ALA A 502 33.49 5.33 -4.32
N PRO A 503 34.49 4.48 -4.65
CA PRO A 503 35.42 4.80 -5.71
C PRO A 503 34.63 4.73 -7.02
N ASN A 504 34.20 5.88 -7.53
CA ASN A 504 33.28 6.04 -8.68
C ASN A 504 33.78 5.48 -10.03
N GLN A 505 34.75 4.56 -10.04
CA GLN A 505 35.47 4.14 -11.23
C GLN A 505 34.67 3.22 -12.14
N ASN A 506 33.70 2.46 -11.61
CA ASN A 506 33.05 1.38 -12.36
C ASN A 506 31.52 1.52 -12.49
N THR A 507 30.90 2.58 -11.96
CA THR A 507 29.43 2.69 -12.00
C THR A 507 28.92 2.79 -13.43
N THR A 508 27.85 2.06 -13.73
CA THR A 508 27.22 2.05 -15.06
C THR A 508 25.73 2.39 -14.95
N GLN A 509 25.10 2.66 -16.08
CA GLN A 509 23.65 2.66 -16.20
C GLN A 509 23.19 1.38 -16.87
N GLY A 510 22.01 0.89 -16.50
CA GLY A 510 21.46 -0.32 -17.09
C GLY A 510 19.97 -0.48 -16.86
N SER A 511 19.39 -1.32 -17.69
CA SER A 511 17.97 -1.69 -17.72
C SER A 511 17.76 -3.19 -17.50
N GLY A 512 18.79 -3.88 -17.01
CA GLY A 512 18.77 -5.33 -16.78
C GLY A 512 17.75 -5.75 -15.73
N VAL A 513 17.25 -6.98 -15.86
CA VAL A 513 16.22 -7.55 -14.99
C VAL A 513 16.76 -8.77 -14.24
N TYR A 514 16.44 -8.88 -12.95
CA TYR A 514 16.62 -10.14 -12.23
C TYR A 514 15.48 -11.09 -12.62
N SER A 515 15.78 -12.05 -13.47
CA SER A 515 14.86 -13.15 -13.77
C SER A 515 14.85 -14.12 -12.59
N ILE A 516 13.70 -14.30 -11.96
CA ILE A 516 13.50 -15.16 -10.80
C ILE A 516 12.59 -16.32 -11.19
N THR A 517 13.00 -17.53 -10.84
CA THR A 517 12.21 -18.74 -11.07
C THR A 517 10.91 -18.66 -10.27
N LEU A 518 9.78 -18.97 -10.89
CA LEU A 518 8.48 -18.92 -10.22
C LEU A 518 8.42 -19.98 -9.10
N ASN A 519 7.76 -19.63 -7.98
CA ASN A 519 7.58 -20.44 -6.77
C ASN A 519 8.88 -20.79 -6.03
N THR A 520 9.94 -19.99 -6.18
CA THR A 520 11.14 -20.11 -5.35
C THR A 520 11.14 -19.10 -4.21
N THR A 521 11.84 -19.43 -3.12
CA THR A 521 12.08 -18.55 -1.98
C THR A 521 13.34 -17.73 -2.22
N VAL A 522 13.22 -16.41 -2.12
CA VAL A 522 14.33 -15.47 -2.38
C VAL A 522 14.66 -14.71 -1.10
N ASP A 523 15.93 -14.77 -0.70
CA ASP A 523 16.51 -13.84 0.27
C ASP A 523 17.03 -12.60 -0.46
N VAL A 524 16.71 -11.42 0.07
CA VAL A 524 17.32 -10.16 -0.36
C VAL A 524 17.99 -9.50 0.83
N ILE A 525 19.30 -9.28 0.73
CA ILE A 525 20.07 -8.54 1.72
C ILE A 525 20.34 -7.15 1.16
N LEU A 526 19.68 -6.15 1.73
CA LEU A 526 19.97 -4.76 1.41
C LEU A 526 21.17 -4.32 2.24
N GLN A 527 22.29 -4.00 1.59
CA GLN A 527 23.49 -3.48 2.23
C GLN A 527 23.59 -1.98 2.00
N ASN A 528 23.66 -1.20 3.09
CA ASN A 528 23.92 0.24 3.02
C ASN A 528 25.43 0.53 3.03
N ALA A 529 25.81 1.72 2.55
CA ALA A 529 27.19 2.17 2.50
C ALA A 529 27.30 3.69 2.68
N ASN A 530 28.54 4.17 2.77
CA ASN A 530 28.84 5.58 2.70
C ASN A 530 28.40 6.17 1.33
N ALA A 531 27.78 7.34 1.36
CA ALA A 531 27.41 8.14 0.19
C ALA A 531 28.66 8.82 -0.41
N LEU A 532 28.48 9.84 -1.26
CA LEU A 532 29.62 10.58 -1.82
C LEU A 532 30.36 11.42 -0.77
N ALA A 533 29.65 11.95 0.22
CA ALA A 533 30.24 12.68 1.33
C ALA A 533 30.81 11.69 2.36
N LYS A 534 32.02 11.96 2.85
CA LYS A 534 32.68 11.12 3.87
C LYS A 534 31.85 11.08 5.15
N ASP A 535 31.76 9.90 5.75
CA ASP A 535 31.06 9.62 7.01
C ASP A 535 29.55 9.91 6.96
N VAL A 536 28.96 9.90 5.76
CA VAL A 536 27.53 10.08 5.53
C VAL A 536 26.95 8.79 4.96
N SER A 537 25.96 8.22 5.64
CA SER A 537 25.11 7.13 5.15
C SER A 537 23.68 7.43 5.61
N GLU A 538 22.70 7.23 4.73
CA GLU A 538 21.31 7.67 4.95
C GLU A 538 20.38 6.48 5.22
N ILE A 539 19.18 6.74 5.73
CA ILE A 539 18.11 5.74 5.78
C ILE A 539 17.47 5.61 4.39
N HIS A 540 17.23 4.40 3.92
CA HIS A 540 16.50 4.15 2.68
C HIS A 540 15.33 3.18 2.91
N PRO A 541 14.06 3.62 2.77
CA PRO A 541 12.92 2.72 2.75
C PRO A 541 12.85 2.00 1.40
N TRP A 542 12.93 0.68 1.42
CA TRP A 542 12.82 -0.17 0.22
C TRP A 542 11.44 -0.78 0.12
N HIS A 543 10.77 -0.58 -1.01
CA HIS A 543 9.43 -1.04 -1.30
C HIS A 543 9.42 -2.07 -2.43
N LEU A 544 8.74 -3.22 -2.22
CA LEU A 544 8.56 -4.27 -3.22
C LEU A 544 7.13 -4.29 -3.75
N HIS A 545 6.99 -4.19 -5.07
CA HIS A 545 5.71 -4.30 -5.75
C HIS A 545 5.24 -5.76 -5.82
N GLY A 546 3.92 -5.96 -5.88
CA GLY A 546 3.29 -7.25 -6.14
C GLY A 546 3.43 -8.31 -5.03
N HIS A 547 4.10 -7.98 -3.93
CA HIS A 547 4.43 -8.93 -2.86
C HIS A 547 4.44 -8.25 -1.50
N ASP A 548 4.35 -9.11 -0.49
CA ASP A 548 4.94 -8.82 0.80
C ASP A 548 6.16 -9.72 1.03
N PHE A 549 7.02 -9.27 1.94
CA PHE A 549 8.19 -10.00 2.40
C PHE A 549 8.21 -10.07 3.92
N TRP A 550 8.83 -11.12 4.45
CA TRP A 550 9.21 -11.19 5.85
C TRP A 550 10.50 -10.40 6.09
N VAL A 551 10.50 -9.52 7.07
CA VAL A 551 11.72 -8.85 7.54
C VAL A 551 12.43 -9.75 8.54
N LEU A 552 13.49 -10.42 8.10
CA LEU A 552 14.18 -11.44 8.88
C LEU A 552 15.10 -10.84 9.94
N GLY A 553 15.69 -9.68 9.68
CA GLY A 553 16.60 -9.05 10.64
C GLY A 553 17.31 -7.83 10.10
N TYR A 554 18.01 -7.17 11.03
CA TYR A 554 18.81 -5.98 10.80
C TYR A 554 20.17 -6.17 11.46
N GLY A 555 21.23 -5.68 10.82
CA GLY A 555 22.56 -5.66 11.44
C GLY A 555 23.35 -4.40 11.12
N GLU A 556 24.45 -4.23 11.84
CA GLU A 556 25.40 -3.13 11.65
C GLU A 556 26.58 -3.62 10.81
N GLY A 557 27.18 -2.70 10.07
CA GLY A 557 28.33 -2.98 9.23
C GLY A 557 27.98 -3.78 7.98
N LYS A 558 28.97 -4.52 7.49
CA LYS A 558 28.87 -5.34 6.28
C LYS A 558 28.25 -6.70 6.63
N PHE A 559 27.23 -7.11 5.90
CA PHE A 559 26.66 -8.45 6.00
C PHE A 559 27.73 -9.50 5.68
N LYS A 560 27.78 -10.55 6.49
CA LYS A 560 28.81 -11.59 6.43
C LYS A 560 28.23 -12.96 6.75
N ASP A 561 28.89 -13.98 6.23
CA ASP A 561 28.49 -15.37 6.48
C ASP A 561 28.41 -15.64 7.99
N GLY A 562 27.31 -16.25 8.42
CA GLY A 562 26.97 -16.47 9.82
C GLY A 562 25.96 -15.48 10.39
N ASP A 563 25.81 -14.29 9.79
CA ASP A 563 24.77 -13.33 10.20
C ASP A 563 23.36 -13.90 10.01
N GLU A 564 23.16 -14.82 9.05
CA GLU A 564 21.88 -15.50 8.83
C GLU A 564 21.40 -16.31 10.04
N LYS A 565 22.29 -16.66 10.98
CA LYS A 565 21.92 -17.32 12.25
C LYS A 565 21.11 -16.40 13.16
N THR A 566 21.17 -15.09 12.95
CA THR A 566 20.42 -14.08 13.71
C THR A 566 19.03 -13.82 13.13
N PHE A 567 18.70 -14.42 11.98
CA PHE A 567 17.41 -14.22 11.33
C PHE A 567 16.27 -14.71 12.21
N ASN A 568 15.28 -13.85 12.39
CA ASN A 568 14.01 -14.23 12.98
C ASN A 568 13.20 -15.04 11.95
N LEU A 569 13.24 -16.37 12.06
CA LEU A 569 12.36 -17.27 11.29
C LEU A 569 11.11 -17.70 12.07
N LYS A 570 10.92 -17.18 13.28
CA LYS A 570 9.82 -17.58 14.18
C LYS A 570 8.59 -16.71 14.00
N ASN A 571 8.76 -15.39 14.05
CA ASN A 571 7.68 -14.40 13.94
C ASN A 571 8.14 -13.09 13.27
N PRO A 572 8.90 -13.11 12.15
CA PRO A 572 9.26 -11.89 11.45
C PRO A 572 7.99 -11.21 10.88
N PRO A 573 7.89 -9.87 10.92
CA PRO A 573 6.74 -9.17 10.37
C PRO A 573 6.67 -9.30 8.85
N LEU A 574 5.45 -9.43 8.32
CA LEU A 574 5.14 -9.31 6.89
C LEU A 574 4.93 -7.84 6.54
N ARG A 575 5.68 -7.34 5.56
CA ARG A 575 5.69 -5.94 5.13
C ARG A 575 5.78 -5.83 3.61
N ASN A 576 5.48 -4.66 3.07
CA ASN A 576 5.80 -4.30 1.69
C ASN A 576 6.92 -3.24 1.62
N THR A 577 7.23 -2.59 2.75
CA THR A 577 8.30 -1.60 2.86
C THR A 577 9.17 -1.88 4.08
N ALA A 578 10.49 -1.79 3.94
CA ALA A 578 11.44 -1.91 5.05
C ALA A 578 12.65 -0.98 4.85
N VAL A 579 13.13 -0.38 5.94
CA VAL A 579 14.29 0.50 5.91
C VAL A 579 15.62 -0.25 6.00
N ILE A 580 16.64 0.26 5.33
CA ILE A 580 18.04 0.06 5.72
C ILE A 580 18.55 1.28 6.49
N PHE A 581 19.19 1.04 7.63
CA PHE A 581 19.79 2.08 8.46
C PHE A 581 21.21 2.43 8.00
N PRO A 582 21.75 3.61 8.38
CA PRO A 582 23.11 4.03 8.05
C PRO A 582 24.14 2.96 8.39
N PHE A 583 25.03 2.66 7.44
CA PHE A 583 26.11 1.67 7.57
C PHE A 583 25.68 0.27 8.01
N GLY A 584 24.41 -0.10 7.82
CA GLY A 584 23.87 -1.41 8.21
C GLY A 584 23.37 -2.23 7.04
N TRP A 585 22.76 -3.36 7.38
CA TRP A 585 22.06 -4.23 6.43
C TRP A 585 20.67 -4.61 6.93
N THR A 586 19.79 -4.99 6.01
CA THR A 586 18.46 -5.56 6.30
C THR A 586 18.21 -6.79 5.45
N ALA A 587 17.81 -7.87 6.08
CA ALA A 587 17.52 -9.14 5.43
C ALA A 587 16.02 -9.34 5.26
N LEU A 588 15.59 -9.58 4.02
CA LEU A 588 14.21 -9.79 3.62
C LEU A 588 14.07 -11.18 2.99
N ARG A 589 12.90 -11.80 3.12
CA ARG A 589 12.55 -13.04 2.41
C ARG A 589 11.17 -12.94 1.80
N PHE A 590 11.01 -13.38 0.55
CA PHE A 590 9.71 -13.52 -0.09
C PHE A 590 9.66 -14.79 -0.95
N VAL A 591 8.45 -15.16 -1.38
CA VAL A 591 8.25 -16.23 -2.36
C VAL A 591 7.89 -15.59 -3.69
N ALA A 592 8.58 -16.01 -4.75
CA ALA A 592 8.40 -15.56 -6.12
C ALA A 592 7.14 -16.20 -6.76
N ASP A 593 5.95 -15.99 -6.19
CA ASP A 593 4.72 -16.74 -6.52
C ASP A 593 3.70 -15.96 -7.37
N ASN A 594 4.01 -14.73 -7.76
CA ASN A 594 3.10 -13.84 -8.47
C ASN A 594 3.60 -13.50 -9.89
N PRO A 595 3.09 -14.17 -10.94
CA PRO A 595 3.51 -13.94 -12.33
C PRO A 595 3.42 -12.47 -12.73
N GLY A 596 4.54 -11.87 -13.13
CA GLY A 596 4.59 -10.46 -13.49
C GLY A 596 6.01 -9.90 -13.51
N VAL A 597 6.09 -8.58 -13.67
CA VAL A 597 7.30 -7.80 -13.56
C VAL A 597 7.07 -6.75 -12.48
N TRP A 598 7.97 -6.67 -11.51
CA TRP A 598 7.77 -5.95 -10.26
C TRP A 598 8.99 -5.09 -9.96
N ALA A 599 8.75 -3.83 -9.61
CA ALA A 599 9.82 -2.97 -9.12
C ALA A 599 10.17 -3.32 -7.66
N PHE A 600 11.45 -3.25 -7.34
CA PHE A 600 11.93 -3.19 -5.97
C PHE A 600 12.83 -1.97 -5.86
N HIS A 601 12.41 -0.93 -5.13
CA HIS A 601 13.08 0.36 -5.19
C HIS A 601 13.05 1.13 -3.88
N CYS A 602 13.93 2.12 -3.77
CA CYS A 602 13.89 3.10 -2.69
C CYS A 602 12.65 3.98 -2.85
N HIS A 603 11.89 4.17 -1.76
CA HIS A 603 10.65 4.93 -1.74
C HIS A 603 10.87 6.43 -1.45
N ILE A 604 12.12 6.88 -1.45
CA ILE A 604 12.49 8.30 -1.54
C ILE A 604 12.50 8.70 -3.02
N GLU A 605 11.60 9.60 -3.41
CA GLU A 605 11.36 9.96 -4.83
C GLU A 605 12.60 10.43 -5.58
N PRO A 606 13.39 11.39 -5.07
CA PRO A 606 14.58 11.81 -5.79
C PRO A 606 15.60 10.66 -5.94
N HIS A 607 15.61 9.67 -5.03
CA HIS A 607 16.52 8.53 -5.15
C HIS A 607 16.06 7.59 -6.27
N LEU A 608 14.75 7.34 -6.37
CA LEU A 608 14.16 6.60 -7.48
C LEU A 608 14.45 7.29 -8.82
N HIS A 609 14.22 8.60 -8.93
CA HIS A 609 14.55 9.41 -10.11
C HIS A 609 16.02 9.32 -10.53
N MET A 610 16.91 9.16 -9.54
CA MET A 610 18.35 9.03 -9.72
C MET A 610 18.83 7.58 -9.93
N GLY A 611 17.92 6.60 -10.03
CA GLY A 611 18.19 5.21 -10.41
C GLY A 611 18.30 4.20 -9.25
N MET A 612 17.82 4.55 -8.05
CA MET A 612 17.86 3.67 -6.87
C MET A 612 16.76 2.60 -6.87
N GLY A 613 16.88 1.62 -7.74
CA GLY A 613 15.94 0.49 -7.80
C GLY A 613 16.42 -0.63 -8.70
N VAL A 614 15.69 -1.74 -8.65
CA VAL A 614 15.90 -2.92 -9.48
C VAL A 614 14.57 -3.48 -9.96
N ILE A 615 14.60 -4.31 -11.01
CA ILE A 615 13.42 -4.94 -11.59
C ILE A 615 13.50 -6.45 -11.42
N PHE A 616 12.44 -7.04 -10.87
CA PHE A 616 12.27 -8.48 -10.73
C PHE A 616 11.23 -8.97 -11.74
N ALA A 617 11.53 -10.03 -12.47
CA ALA A 617 10.57 -10.68 -13.37
C ALA A 617 10.44 -12.15 -13.02
N GLN A 618 9.21 -12.63 -12.88
CA GLN A 618 8.94 -14.02 -12.54
C GLN A 618 7.70 -14.53 -13.26
N GLY A 619 7.77 -15.74 -13.80
CA GLY A 619 6.63 -16.41 -14.41
C GLY A 619 5.90 -15.63 -15.53
N VAL A 620 6.54 -14.67 -16.21
CA VAL A 620 5.88 -13.77 -17.18
C VAL A 620 5.14 -14.52 -18.30
N HIS A 621 5.61 -15.72 -18.66
CA HIS A 621 4.93 -16.59 -19.63
C HIS A 621 3.50 -17.02 -19.20
N ARG A 622 3.18 -16.95 -17.90
CA ARG A 622 1.85 -17.24 -17.33
C ARG A 622 0.92 -16.03 -17.24
N VAL A 623 1.43 -14.82 -17.54
CA VAL A 623 0.61 -13.61 -17.56
C VAL A 623 -0.46 -13.75 -18.64
N GLY A 624 -1.69 -13.39 -18.29
CA GLY A 624 -2.83 -13.40 -19.20
C GLY A 624 -2.74 -12.33 -20.30
N GLN A 625 -3.90 -11.97 -20.85
CA GLN A 625 -3.98 -10.90 -21.83
C GLN A 625 -3.72 -9.55 -21.16
N ILE A 626 -2.73 -8.82 -21.68
CA ILE A 626 -2.41 -7.46 -21.25
C ILE A 626 -3.32 -6.50 -22.04
N PRO A 627 -3.92 -5.46 -21.41
CA PRO A 627 -4.67 -4.41 -22.10
C PRO A 627 -3.86 -3.78 -23.25
N LYS A 628 -4.53 -3.43 -24.35
CA LYS A 628 -3.85 -2.91 -25.55
C LYS A 628 -3.16 -1.58 -25.27
N GLU A 629 -3.84 -0.73 -24.50
CA GLU A 629 -3.42 0.58 -24.06
C GLU A 629 -2.12 0.49 -23.23
N ALA A 630 -1.99 -0.54 -22.38
CA ALA A 630 -0.78 -0.78 -21.60
C ALA A 630 0.45 -1.18 -22.45
N LEU A 631 0.24 -1.50 -23.73
CA LEU A 631 1.26 -1.94 -24.68
C LEU A 631 1.51 -0.92 -25.81
N ALA A 632 0.76 0.18 -25.86
CA ALA A 632 0.70 1.11 -27.00
C ALA A 632 1.86 2.11 -27.09
N CYS A 633 3.08 1.71 -26.69
CA CYS A 633 4.28 2.54 -26.76
C CYS A 633 5.53 1.68 -27.04
N GLY A 634 6.64 2.34 -27.36
CA GLY A 634 7.92 1.66 -27.63
C GLY A 634 7.78 0.57 -28.72
N LEU A 635 8.50 -0.54 -28.54
CA LEU A 635 8.48 -1.66 -29.49
C LEU A 635 7.18 -2.47 -29.44
N THR A 636 6.43 -2.43 -28.34
CA THR A 636 5.13 -3.12 -28.23
C THR A 636 4.03 -2.44 -29.03
N GLY A 637 4.11 -1.11 -29.23
CA GLY A 637 3.16 -0.37 -30.06
C GLY A 637 3.18 -0.78 -31.54
N ASN A 638 4.37 -1.12 -32.06
CA ASN A 638 4.55 -1.51 -33.46
C ASN A 638 4.00 -2.91 -33.81
N LYS A 639 3.74 -3.77 -32.81
CA LYS A 639 3.21 -5.14 -33.01
C LYS A 639 1.67 -5.21 -32.98
N GLN A 640 0.98 -4.10 -32.71
CA GLN A 640 -0.48 -4.05 -32.66
C GLN A 640 -1.15 -3.62 -33.97
N ASN A 641 -0.36 -3.15 -34.93
CA ASN A 641 -0.72 -3.06 -36.34
C ASN A 641 -0.26 -4.33 -37.07
#